data_AF-A0A2I1BWR1-F1
#
_entry.id   AF-A0A2I1BWR1-F1
#
_cell.length_a   1.000
_cell.length_b   1.000
_cell.length_c   1.000
_cell.angle_alpha   90.00
_cell.angle_beta   90.00
_cell.angle_gamma   90.00
#
_symmetry.space_group_name_H-M   'P 1'
#
loop_
_entity.id
_entity.type
_entity.pdbx_description
1 polymer ?
#
loop_
_entity_poly.entity_id
_entity_poly.type
_entity_poly.pdbx_seq_one_letter_code
_entity_poly.pdbx_strand_id
1 'polypeptide(L)'
;MPLKIRKDCSGQKYQLLQPALSPLLAAVQTYIEQDGTQAGLRPAPGQDRFWITAFIAVFCIITLTNWDLQASALSGIPVLELLVVYLALTRPAKSGKRASYRRPIATGHIICPLAFRVVVTLLAVLGVEIALFGPPKTSIVGTILPGLAKSLMWYFLLQTAEHCSWSVTAPIGTFSILATRNPFILTSSIQALSHLIASVFALRQIISFLPDKAKSKSALWICIAVYLVPYLINNYSIHVAKTSVIQSSTHPIDLLIQDAKADFQALLERQSNSYAAACEEYRRRYGMEPPPGFESWYNFAKARQSPIIDNFDIIHERISPFWSISGTEVTEHINRLEETLNSDVWVCTFSAEEARTNCNHPHRSVDRNIQEFLNTVLSDLRGLIPDIKFLVNHLDEPRVLLPPSFKRSRSLNITNYSKRRVWDTLVKSCPSGDSKKADRLKVDTFGLPFVIDRHSTTDLCNNPEYRETHGLLISPTSFPLIDGLVPVLSTGSLSTMVDILYPSPAYLEPEFEYVEAKDMSWDSKHNNLYWAGSTTGGFAVNDNWQSFHRQRFVKLAQNLGHGSHSYLREGAGQVNLVKSSFLNSRLFNVAFTRIFQCEIRYCRDQRALFRTKSWADRDEALHSRLVFDIDGNGISGRYYKLLASRSAPLKQTLLREWHDDRLMPWVHYIPVSQSMGELPEMVMYFTSEAGQKRAREIAEQGRDWFSIAFRKEDMTIYMYRVLLELARLQDPNRSASES
;
A
#
# COMPACT_ATOMS: atom_id res chain seq x y z
N MET A 1 -28.51 -1.95 2.51
CA MET A 1 -27.81 -2.86 1.59
C MET A 1 -28.35 -2.62 0.18
N PRO A 2 -27.68 -1.82 -0.69
CA PRO A 2 -28.00 -1.80 -2.12
C PRO A 2 -26.79 -2.21 -2.97
N LEU A 3 -27.06 -2.94 -4.05
CA LEU A 3 -26.10 -3.56 -4.96
C LEU A 3 -25.09 -2.55 -5.54
N LYS A 4 -23.83 -2.66 -5.10
CA LYS A 4 -22.67 -2.05 -5.75
C LYS A 4 -22.30 -2.85 -7.00
N ILE A 5 -22.86 -2.49 -8.15
CA ILE A 5 -22.33 -2.94 -9.44
C ILE A 5 -21.00 -2.23 -9.67
N ARG A 6 -19.89 -2.95 -9.44
CA ARG A 6 -18.52 -2.51 -9.73
C ARG A 6 -18.35 -2.35 -11.25
N LYS A 7 -18.41 -1.12 -11.76
CA LYS A 7 -17.86 -0.79 -13.09
C LYS A 7 -16.38 -0.43 -12.92
N ASP A 8 -15.53 -1.45 -13.07
CA ASP A 8 -14.08 -1.35 -12.94
C ASP A 8 -13.48 -1.10 -14.34
N CYS A 9 -13.45 0.13 -14.84
CA CYS A 9 -13.06 0.46 -16.22
C CYS A 9 -11.52 0.40 -16.46
N SER A 10 -10.88 -0.74 -16.23
CA SER A 10 -9.55 -1.01 -16.82
C SER A 10 -9.71 -2.05 -17.93
N GLY A 11 -9.50 -1.64 -19.18
CA GLY A 11 -9.76 -2.45 -20.39
C GLY A 11 -9.07 -3.82 -20.39
N GLN A 12 -8.01 -4.00 -19.58
CA GLN A 12 -7.26 -5.24 -19.48
C GLN A 12 -7.99 -6.34 -18.67
N LYS A 13 -8.81 -5.98 -17.66
CA LYS A 13 -9.59 -6.96 -16.88
C LYS A 13 -10.76 -7.56 -17.67
N TYR A 14 -11.23 -6.87 -18.71
CA TYR A 14 -12.37 -7.30 -19.53
C TYR A 14 -11.99 -8.31 -20.63
N GLN A 15 -10.71 -8.55 -20.87
CA GLN A 15 -10.22 -9.42 -21.94
C GLN A 15 -9.59 -10.73 -21.44
N LEU A 16 -9.66 -11.01 -20.14
CA LEU A 16 -9.07 -12.20 -19.51
C LEU A 16 -9.63 -13.52 -20.07
N LEU A 17 -10.93 -13.53 -20.41
CA LEU A 17 -11.63 -14.70 -20.98
C LEU A 17 -11.65 -14.72 -22.51
N GLN A 18 -11.00 -13.75 -23.18
CA GLN A 18 -10.94 -13.71 -24.64
C GLN A 18 -10.46 -15.02 -25.30
N PRO A 19 -9.51 -15.79 -24.73
CA PRO A 19 -9.11 -17.08 -25.30
C PRO A 19 -10.25 -18.10 -25.42
N ALA A 20 -11.33 -17.98 -24.64
CA ALA A 20 -12.49 -18.86 -24.70
C ALA A 20 -13.27 -18.74 -26.03
N LEU A 21 -13.11 -17.65 -26.78
CA LEU A 21 -13.75 -17.50 -28.09
C LEU A 21 -13.29 -18.57 -29.09
N SER A 22 -12.02 -18.99 -29.04
CA SER A 22 -11.47 -19.98 -29.98
C SER A 22 -12.21 -21.33 -29.94
N PRO A 23 -12.36 -22.01 -28.78
CA PRO A 23 -13.12 -23.26 -28.71
C PRO A 23 -14.62 -23.06 -28.94
N LEU A 24 -15.21 -21.93 -28.55
CA LEU A 24 -16.63 -21.65 -28.80
C LEU A 24 -16.94 -21.54 -30.29
N LEU A 25 -16.10 -20.83 -31.05
CA LEU A 25 -16.23 -20.73 -32.51
C LEU A 25 -15.97 -22.07 -33.20
N ALA A 26 -15.00 -22.87 -32.71
CA ALA A 26 -14.77 -24.22 -33.22
C ALA A 26 -15.99 -25.14 -33.02
N ALA A 27 -16.62 -25.10 -31.84
CA ALA A 27 -17.82 -25.88 -31.55
C ALA A 27 -19.00 -25.50 -32.47
N VAL A 28 -19.24 -24.19 -32.64
CA VAL A 28 -20.27 -23.67 -33.56
C VAL A 28 -20.02 -24.13 -34.99
N GLN A 29 -18.77 -24.03 -35.47
CA GLN A 29 -18.43 -24.44 -36.83
C GLN A 29 -18.67 -25.94 -37.03
N THR A 30 -18.33 -26.77 -36.04
CA THR A 30 -18.57 -28.22 -36.07
C THR A 30 -20.07 -28.55 -36.13
N TYR A 31 -20.89 -27.80 -35.39
CA TYR A 31 -22.35 -27.95 -35.40
C TYR A 31 -22.97 -27.54 -36.76
N ILE A 32 -22.52 -26.42 -37.33
CA ILE A 32 -23.00 -25.95 -38.65
C ILE A 32 -22.61 -26.93 -39.77
N GLU A 33 -21.41 -27.51 -39.70
CA GLU A 33 -20.94 -28.51 -40.67
C GLU A 33 -21.72 -29.84 -40.57
N GLN A 34 -22.24 -30.21 -39.39
CA GLN A 34 -23.08 -31.39 -39.19
C GLN A 34 -24.51 -31.24 -39.74
N ASP A 35 -25.05 -30.02 -39.77
CA ASP A 35 -26.41 -29.72 -40.27
C ASP A 35 -26.48 -29.65 -41.83
N GLY A 36 -25.32 -29.66 -42.50
CA GLY A 36 -25.19 -29.67 -43.96
C GLY A 36 -24.98 -31.08 -44.53
N THR A 37 -26.06 -31.78 -44.89
CA THR A 37 -25.99 -33.11 -45.54
C THR A 37 -25.14 -33.15 -46.82
N GLN A 38 -24.01 -33.85 -46.80
CA GLN A 38 -23.65 -34.83 -47.83
C GLN A 38 -22.98 -36.05 -47.20
N ALA A 39 -23.58 -37.21 -47.48
CA ALA A 39 -23.11 -38.53 -47.11
C ALA A 39 -21.79 -38.87 -47.83
N GLY A 40 -20.87 -39.47 -47.08
CA GLY A 40 -19.76 -40.25 -47.63
C GLY A 40 -18.45 -39.48 -47.81
N LEU A 41 -17.80 -39.11 -46.70
CA LEU A 41 -16.33 -39.05 -46.56
C LEU A 41 -16.01 -39.04 -45.05
N ARG A 42 -14.92 -39.67 -44.64
CA ARG A 42 -14.49 -39.90 -43.23
C ARG A 42 -14.78 -38.73 -42.27
N PRO A 43 -15.22 -38.97 -41.02
CA PRO A 43 -15.22 -37.91 -40.00
C PRO A 43 -13.76 -37.61 -39.63
N ALA A 44 -13.25 -36.46 -40.07
CA ALA A 44 -12.01 -35.84 -39.62
C ALA A 44 -12.17 -34.34 -39.88
N PRO A 45 -11.63 -33.36 -39.13
CA PRO A 45 -10.80 -33.33 -37.91
C PRO A 45 -11.37 -32.34 -36.86
N GLY A 46 -12.70 -32.29 -36.69
CA GLY A 46 -13.40 -31.24 -35.91
C GLY A 46 -13.33 -31.40 -34.39
N GLN A 47 -13.48 -32.63 -33.89
CA GLN A 47 -13.50 -32.92 -32.44
C GLN A 47 -12.11 -32.75 -31.80
N ASP A 48 -11.04 -33.20 -32.47
CA ASP A 48 -9.65 -32.96 -32.03
C ASP A 48 -9.31 -31.47 -32.01
N ARG A 49 -9.80 -30.70 -32.99
CA ARG A 49 -9.60 -29.25 -33.05
C ARG A 49 -10.29 -28.53 -31.89
N PHE A 50 -11.48 -28.95 -31.48
CA PHE A 50 -12.14 -28.43 -30.29
C PHE A 50 -11.30 -28.68 -29.03
N TRP A 51 -10.87 -29.93 -28.77
CA TRP A 51 -10.10 -30.24 -27.57
C TRP A 51 -8.74 -29.52 -27.51
N ILE A 52 -8.03 -29.42 -28.64
CA ILE A 52 -6.77 -28.66 -28.72
C ILE A 52 -7.03 -27.17 -28.45
N THR A 53 -8.06 -26.57 -29.06
CA THR A 53 -8.38 -25.16 -28.86
C THR A 53 -8.85 -24.86 -27.44
N ALA A 54 -9.59 -25.79 -26.81
CA ALA A 54 -10.02 -25.69 -25.43
C ALA A 54 -8.84 -25.76 -24.45
N PHE A 55 -7.91 -26.70 -24.65
CA PHE A 55 -6.70 -26.80 -23.83
C PHE A 55 -5.86 -25.52 -23.89
N ILE A 56 -5.61 -25.00 -25.09
CA ILE A 56 -4.87 -23.74 -25.29
C ILE A 56 -5.62 -22.58 -24.62
N ALA A 57 -6.94 -22.49 -24.78
CA ALA A 57 -7.74 -21.43 -24.18
C ALA A 57 -7.64 -21.45 -22.64
N VAL A 58 -7.77 -22.62 -22.01
CA VAL A 58 -7.65 -22.77 -20.55
C VAL A 58 -6.27 -22.32 -20.08
N PHE A 59 -5.19 -22.77 -20.72
CA PHE A 59 -3.84 -22.37 -20.34
C PHE A 59 -3.62 -20.85 -20.50
N CYS A 60 -4.11 -20.26 -21.60
CA CYS A 60 -4.03 -18.82 -21.84
C CYS A 60 -4.82 -18.01 -20.79
N ILE A 61 -6.02 -18.48 -20.39
CA ILE A 61 -6.83 -17.83 -19.36
C ILE A 61 -6.12 -17.88 -18.00
N ILE A 62 -5.60 -19.05 -17.60
CA ILE A 62 -4.83 -19.19 -16.35
C ILE A 62 -3.62 -18.25 -16.35
N THR A 63 -2.92 -18.16 -17.48
CA THR A 63 -1.78 -17.27 -17.66
C THR A 63 -2.18 -15.80 -17.51
N LEU A 64 -3.25 -15.36 -18.18
CA LEU A 64 -3.74 -13.98 -18.15
C LEU A 64 -4.29 -13.57 -16.77
N THR A 65 -4.94 -14.49 -16.09
CA THR A 65 -5.50 -14.29 -14.74
C THR A 65 -4.44 -14.38 -13.64
N ASN A 66 -3.19 -14.75 -13.96
CA ASN A 66 -2.14 -15.04 -13.00
C ASN A 66 -2.60 -16.02 -11.91
N TRP A 67 -3.39 -17.01 -12.28
CA TRP A 67 -4.00 -17.99 -11.36
C TRP A 67 -5.08 -17.44 -10.40
N ASP A 68 -5.47 -16.16 -10.53
CA ASP A 68 -6.59 -15.58 -9.78
C ASP A 68 -7.89 -15.62 -10.61
N LEU A 69 -8.60 -16.74 -10.52
CA LEU A 69 -9.84 -16.97 -11.26
C LEU A 69 -11.03 -16.14 -10.73
N GLN A 70 -10.93 -15.58 -9.52
CA GLN A 70 -12.00 -14.76 -8.93
C GLN A 70 -12.19 -13.42 -9.65
N ALA A 71 -11.20 -13.00 -10.47
CA ALA A 71 -11.21 -11.74 -11.19
C ALA A 71 -12.03 -11.69 -12.51
N SER A 72 -12.70 -12.77 -12.91
CA SER A 72 -13.07 -12.98 -14.34
C SER A 72 -14.55 -12.81 -14.72
N ALA A 73 -15.47 -12.56 -13.79
CA ALA A 73 -16.91 -12.52 -14.10
C ALA A 73 -17.29 -11.45 -15.15
N LEU A 74 -16.67 -10.27 -15.08
CA LEU A 74 -16.93 -9.16 -16.01
C LEU A 74 -16.31 -9.37 -17.40
N SER A 75 -15.32 -10.26 -17.53
CA SER A 75 -14.72 -10.60 -18.82
C SER A 75 -15.62 -11.51 -19.67
N GLY A 76 -16.66 -12.10 -19.09
CA GLY A 76 -17.65 -12.89 -19.82
C GLY A 76 -18.51 -12.05 -20.78
N ILE A 77 -18.79 -10.79 -20.42
CA ILE A 77 -19.66 -9.91 -21.23
C ILE A 77 -19.05 -9.63 -22.61
N PRO A 78 -17.79 -9.15 -22.73
CA PRO A 78 -17.17 -8.94 -24.04
C PRO A 78 -17.01 -10.22 -24.87
N VAL A 79 -16.79 -11.36 -24.20
CA VAL A 79 -16.70 -12.66 -24.87
C VAL A 79 -18.05 -13.03 -25.49
N LEU A 80 -19.15 -12.88 -24.75
CA LEU A 80 -20.50 -13.12 -25.26
C LEU A 80 -20.86 -12.16 -26.40
N GLU A 81 -20.54 -10.87 -26.25
CA GLU A 81 -20.76 -9.85 -27.30
C GLU A 81 -20.01 -10.20 -28.59
N LEU A 82 -18.71 -10.51 -28.49
CA LEU A 82 -17.90 -10.90 -29.64
C LEU A 82 -18.39 -12.22 -30.27
N LEU A 83 -18.81 -13.19 -29.45
CA LEU A 83 -19.39 -14.43 -29.95
C LEU A 83 -20.67 -14.15 -30.76
N VAL A 84 -21.57 -13.29 -30.26
CA VAL A 84 -22.79 -12.89 -30.98
C VAL A 84 -22.45 -12.20 -32.30
N VAL A 85 -21.46 -11.31 -32.32
CA VAL A 85 -21.00 -10.63 -33.54
C VAL A 85 -20.46 -11.65 -34.55
N TYR A 86 -19.57 -12.55 -34.12
CA TYR A 86 -19.03 -13.58 -35.01
C TYR A 86 -20.11 -14.55 -35.50
N LEU A 87 -21.09 -14.90 -34.68
CA LEU A 87 -22.25 -15.70 -35.07
C LEU A 87 -23.10 -14.99 -36.13
N ALA A 88 -23.35 -13.69 -35.97
CA ALA A 88 -24.06 -12.90 -36.96
C ALA A 88 -23.31 -12.82 -38.30
N LEU A 89 -21.98 -12.77 -38.26
CA LEU A 89 -21.12 -12.72 -39.44
C LEU A 89 -20.92 -14.10 -40.12
N THR A 90 -21.21 -15.21 -39.43
CA THR A 90 -21.04 -16.58 -39.94
C THR A 90 -22.34 -17.22 -40.43
N ARG A 91 -23.53 -16.67 -40.11
CA ARG A 91 -24.82 -17.23 -40.54
C ARG A 91 -25.01 -17.18 -42.07
N PRO A 92 -25.34 -18.31 -42.74
CA PRO A 92 -25.71 -18.31 -44.15
C PRO A 92 -27.09 -17.66 -44.35
N ALA A 93 -27.23 -16.78 -45.35
CA ALA A 93 -28.51 -16.22 -45.73
C ALA A 93 -29.32 -17.26 -46.54
N LYS A 94 -30.55 -17.56 -46.13
CA LYS A 94 -31.52 -18.36 -46.91
C LYS A 94 -31.92 -17.57 -48.17
N SER A 95 -31.14 -17.70 -49.25
CA SER A 95 -31.53 -17.29 -50.59
C SER A 95 -31.53 -18.52 -51.50
N GLY A 96 -32.66 -18.77 -52.16
CA GLY A 96 -33.06 -20.06 -52.74
C GLY A 96 -32.29 -20.60 -53.94
N LYS A 97 -31.00 -20.28 -54.15
CA LYS A 97 -30.16 -20.97 -55.14
C LYS A 97 -28.73 -21.10 -54.62
N ARG A 98 -28.28 -22.36 -54.43
CA ARG A 98 -26.97 -22.83 -53.92
C ARG A 98 -26.42 -22.00 -52.76
N ALA A 99 -26.52 -22.55 -51.55
CA ALA A 99 -25.86 -22.02 -50.36
C ALA A 99 -24.34 -21.92 -50.58
N SER A 100 -23.85 -20.75 -50.99
CA SER A 100 -22.45 -20.41 -50.91
C SER A 100 -22.15 -20.05 -49.46
N TYR A 101 -21.36 -20.88 -48.77
CA TYR A 101 -20.82 -20.61 -47.44
C TYR A 101 -19.83 -19.43 -47.42
N ARG A 102 -19.58 -18.78 -48.56
CA ARG A 102 -18.72 -17.60 -48.69
C ARG A 102 -19.54 -16.46 -49.28
N ARG A 103 -20.00 -15.54 -48.43
CA ARG A 103 -20.21 -14.17 -48.89
C ARG A 103 -18.83 -13.51 -48.99
N PRO A 104 -18.49 -12.83 -50.09
CA PRO A 104 -17.67 -11.64 -49.98
C PRO A 104 -18.49 -10.70 -49.09
N ILE A 105 -17.94 -10.22 -47.98
CA ILE A 105 -18.61 -9.13 -47.28
C ILE A 105 -18.57 -7.98 -48.29
N ALA A 106 -19.73 -7.55 -48.78
CA ALA A 106 -19.82 -6.33 -49.59
C ALA A 106 -19.48 -5.16 -48.67
N THR A 107 -18.17 -4.95 -48.48
CA THR A 107 -17.54 -4.18 -47.42
C THR A 107 -17.91 -2.70 -47.46
N GLY A 108 -18.31 -2.15 -48.61
CA GLY A 108 -18.72 -0.74 -48.69
C GLY A 108 -20.14 -0.44 -48.19
N HIS A 109 -21.15 -1.19 -48.64
CA HIS A 109 -22.55 -0.78 -48.48
C HIS A 109 -23.15 -1.07 -47.09
N ILE A 110 -22.60 -2.02 -46.34
CA ILE A 110 -23.07 -2.35 -44.98
C ILE A 110 -22.25 -1.62 -43.91
N ILE A 111 -20.94 -1.46 -44.14
CA ILE A 111 -20.03 -0.91 -43.13
C ILE A 111 -20.24 0.59 -42.96
N CYS A 112 -20.44 1.37 -44.03
CA CYS A 112 -20.59 2.82 -43.90
C CYS A 112 -21.81 3.24 -43.04
N PRO A 113 -23.04 2.71 -43.27
CA PRO A 113 -24.19 3.04 -42.42
C PRO A 113 -24.03 2.54 -40.98
N LEU A 114 -23.43 1.36 -40.79
CA LEU A 114 -23.18 0.80 -39.47
C LEU A 114 -22.13 1.60 -38.70
N ALA A 115 -21.02 1.98 -39.36
CA ALA A 115 -19.96 2.81 -38.79
C ALA A 115 -20.51 4.16 -38.34
N PHE A 116 -21.37 4.80 -39.14
CA PHE A 116 -22.04 6.05 -38.73
C PHE A 116 -22.86 5.87 -37.44
N ARG A 117 -23.71 4.83 -37.36
CA ARG A 117 -24.51 4.54 -36.17
C ARG A 117 -23.64 4.23 -34.94
N VAL A 118 -22.56 3.47 -35.13
CA VAL A 118 -21.59 3.17 -34.07
C VAL A 118 -20.90 4.45 -33.60
N VAL A 119 -20.45 5.32 -34.50
CA VAL A 119 -19.84 6.60 -34.15
C VAL A 119 -20.81 7.48 -33.36
N VAL A 120 -22.07 7.62 -33.82
CA VAL A 120 -23.09 8.39 -33.09
C VAL A 120 -23.35 7.82 -31.71
N THR A 121 -23.44 6.50 -31.58
CA THR A 121 -23.66 5.82 -30.29
C THR A 121 -22.46 6.01 -29.37
N LEU A 122 -21.23 5.87 -29.87
CA LEU A 122 -20.01 6.09 -29.10
C LEU A 122 -19.86 7.55 -28.67
N LEU A 123 -20.25 8.51 -29.51
CA LEU A 123 -20.28 9.93 -29.14
C LEU A 123 -21.33 10.21 -28.06
N ALA A 124 -22.50 9.59 -28.12
CA ALA A 124 -23.52 9.69 -27.08
C ALA A 124 -23.04 9.08 -25.76
N VAL A 125 -22.44 7.88 -25.80
CA VAL A 125 -21.85 7.22 -24.63
C VAL A 125 -20.72 8.07 -24.05
N LEU A 126 -19.84 8.62 -24.89
CA LEU A 126 -18.78 9.53 -24.47
C LEU A 126 -19.37 10.80 -23.83
N GLY A 127 -20.44 11.37 -24.39
CA GLY A 127 -21.13 12.51 -23.81
C GLY A 127 -21.69 12.21 -22.41
N VAL A 128 -22.33 11.05 -22.23
CA VAL A 128 -22.79 10.58 -20.92
C VAL A 128 -21.62 10.34 -19.96
N GLU A 129 -20.53 9.74 -20.45
CA GLU A 129 -19.33 9.49 -19.63
C GLU A 129 -18.66 10.80 -19.18
N ILE A 130 -18.55 11.79 -20.07
CA ILE A 130 -18.03 13.13 -19.75
C ILE A 130 -18.95 13.82 -18.74
N ALA A 131 -20.27 13.71 -18.89
CA ALA A 131 -21.23 14.30 -17.95
C ALA A 131 -21.13 13.68 -16.55
N LEU A 132 -20.95 12.36 -16.46
CA LEU A 132 -20.90 11.62 -15.20
C LEU A 132 -19.53 11.65 -14.50
N PHE A 133 -18.44 11.66 -15.27
CA PHE A 133 -17.08 11.42 -14.76
C PHE A 133 -16.08 12.51 -15.13
N GLY A 134 -16.50 13.53 -15.88
CA GLY A 134 -15.62 14.54 -16.43
C GLY A 134 -14.81 14.03 -17.64
N PRO A 135 -14.18 14.94 -18.38
CA PRO A 135 -13.43 14.60 -19.59
C PRO A 135 -12.27 13.64 -19.29
N PRO A 136 -12.04 12.62 -20.16
CA PRO A 136 -10.89 11.74 -20.04
C PRO A 136 -9.59 12.54 -20.26
N LYS A 137 -8.51 12.10 -19.61
CA LYS A 137 -7.19 12.76 -19.68
C LYS A 137 -6.32 12.31 -20.86
N THR A 138 -6.88 11.50 -21.76
CA THR A 138 -6.14 10.96 -22.91
C THR A 138 -5.79 12.08 -23.88
N SER A 139 -4.53 12.16 -24.29
CA SER A 139 -4.13 13.11 -25.32
C SER A 139 -4.86 12.80 -26.65
N ILE A 140 -5.02 13.81 -27.50
CA ILE A 140 -5.60 13.64 -28.84
C ILE A 140 -4.82 12.57 -29.61
N VAL A 141 -3.49 12.61 -29.56
CA VAL A 141 -2.61 11.59 -30.15
C VAL A 141 -2.84 10.21 -29.52
N GLY A 142 -2.96 10.15 -28.19
CA GLY A 142 -3.27 8.94 -27.43
C GLY A 142 -4.67 8.37 -27.70
N THR A 143 -5.52 9.08 -28.43
CA THR A 143 -6.85 8.62 -28.85
C THR A 143 -6.86 8.25 -30.34
N ILE A 144 -6.29 9.11 -31.19
CA ILE A 144 -6.26 8.91 -32.65
C ILE A 144 -5.38 7.72 -33.00
N LEU A 145 -4.17 7.61 -32.45
CA LEU A 145 -3.23 6.56 -32.84
C LEU A 145 -3.76 5.15 -32.50
N PRO A 146 -4.28 4.87 -31.29
CA PRO A 146 -4.91 3.59 -31.01
C PRO A 146 -6.20 3.37 -31.82
N GLY A 147 -6.94 4.44 -32.13
CA GLY A 147 -8.13 4.38 -32.99
C GLY A 147 -7.78 3.93 -34.41
N LEU A 148 -6.77 4.54 -35.03
CA LEU A 148 -6.25 4.15 -36.34
C LEU A 148 -5.72 2.72 -36.33
N ALA A 149 -4.93 2.35 -35.32
CA ALA A 149 -4.42 0.99 -35.17
C ALA A 149 -5.54 -0.05 -35.04
N LYS A 150 -6.58 0.23 -34.25
CA LYS A 150 -7.77 -0.62 -34.14
C LYS A 150 -8.54 -0.71 -35.46
N SER A 151 -8.67 0.38 -36.20
CA SER A 151 -9.32 0.40 -37.51
C SER A 151 -8.57 -0.48 -38.51
N LEU A 152 -7.24 -0.34 -38.59
CA LEU A 152 -6.39 -1.16 -39.45
C LEU A 152 -6.44 -2.64 -39.03
N MET A 153 -6.41 -2.93 -37.72
CA MET A 153 -6.57 -4.28 -37.21
C MET A 153 -7.87 -4.92 -37.70
N TRP A 154 -9.01 -4.24 -37.56
CA TRP A 154 -10.30 -4.75 -38.05
C TRP A 154 -10.33 -4.93 -39.56
N TYR A 155 -9.74 -4.01 -40.32
CA TYR A 155 -9.62 -4.13 -41.78
C TYR A 155 -8.85 -5.38 -42.20
N PHE A 156 -7.68 -5.63 -41.60
CA PHE A 156 -6.89 -6.83 -41.92
C PHE A 156 -7.53 -8.12 -41.40
N LEU A 157 -8.23 -8.08 -40.25
CA LEU A 157 -9.00 -9.23 -39.75
C LEU A 157 -10.13 -9.61 -40.71
N LEU A 158 -10.84 -8.62 -41.27
CA LEU A 158 -11.88 -8.84 -42.29
C LEU A 158 -11.28 -9.54 -43.52
N GLN A 159 -10.19 -9.01 -44.08
CA GLN A 159 -9.51 -9.64 -45.23
C GLN A 159 -9.03 -11.06 -44.91
N THR A 160 -8.49 -11.29 -43.71
CA THR A 160 -8.01 -12.62 -43.30
C THR A 160 -9.17 -13.61 -43.15
N ALA A 161 -10.30 -13.16 -42.59
CA ALA A 161 -11.49 -13.98 -42.40
C ALA A 161 -12.14 -14.38 -43.74
N GLU A 162 -12.06 -13.55 -44.78
CA GLU A 162 -12.54 -13.88 -46.14
C GLU A 162 -11.79 -15.07 -46.76
N HIS A 163 -10.51 -15.23 -46.45
CA HIS A 163 -9.67 -16.30 -47.00
C HIS A 163 -9.60 -17.57 -46.14
N CYS A 164 -9.87 -17.47 -44.83
CA CYS A 164 -9.77 -18.58 -43.89
C CYS A 164 -11.14 -18.96 -43.29
N SER A 165 -11.55 -18.23 -42.25
CA SER A 165 -12.83 -18.29 -41.52
C SER A 165 -12.74 -17.26 -40.38
N TRP A 166 -13.88 -16.80 -39.86
CA TRP A 166 -13.91 -15.96 -38.65
C TRP A 166 -13.29 -16.63 -37.42
N SER A 167 -13.16 -17.96 -37.40
CA SER A 167 -12.52 -18.72 -36.33
C SER A 167 -11.04 -18.38 -36.11
N VAL A 168 -10.34 -17.80 -37.10
CA VAL A 168 -8.94 -17.35 -36.96
C VAL A 168 -8.79 -16.04 -36.16
N THR A 169 -9.86 -15.25 -36.02
CA THR A 169 -9.77 -13.93 -35.38
C THR A 169 -9.57 -14.01 -33.87
N ALA A 170 -10.18 -15.01 -33.22
CA ALA A 170 -10.02 -15.28 -31.79
C ALA A 170 -8.57 -15.62 -31.37
N PRO A 171 -7.85 -16.55 -32.04
CA PRO A 171 -6.45 -16.82 -31.72
C PRO A 171 -5.52 -15.64 -32.06
N ILE A 172 -5.80 -14.84 -33.10
CA ILE A 172 -5.05 -13.59 -33.38
C ILE A 172 -5.20 -12.59 -32.23
N GLY A 173 -6.42 -12.39 -31.73
CA GLY A 173 -6.67 -11.53 -30.57
C GLY A 173 -5.97 -12.06 -29.31
N THR A 174 -6.03 -13.38 -29.09
CA THR A 174 -5.36 -14.05 -27.96
C THR A 174 -3.84 -13.86 -28.00
N PHE A 175 -3.21 -14.10 -29.16
CA PHE A 175 -1.78 -13.88 -29.36
C PHE A 175 -1.41 -12.42 -29.12
N SER A 176 -2.18 -11.48 -29.66
CA SER A 176 -1.93 -10.04 -29.48
C SER A 176 -1.90 -9.64 -28.01
N ILE A 177 -2.82 -10.13 -27.19
CA ILE A 177 -2.88 -9.83 -25.75
C ILE A 177 -1.69 -10.44 -25.01
N LEU A 178 -1.35 -11.71 -25.32
CA LEU A 178 -0.28 -12.43 -24.64
C LEU A 178 1.10 -11.87 -25.01
N ALA A 179 1.35 -11.66 -26.31
CA ALA A 179 2.65 -11.27 -26.83
C ALA A 179 3.01 -9.81 -26.51
N THR A 180 2.02 -8.94 -26.34
CA THR A 180 2.24 -7.53 -25.96
C THR A 180 2.35 -7.32 -24.45
N ARG A 181 2.24 -8.38 -23.64
CA ARG A 181 2.43 -8.28 -22.20
C ARG A 181 3.88 -7.92 -21.91
N ASN A 182 4.11 -6.84 -21.17
CA ASN A 182 5.46 -6.43 -20.80
C ASN A 182 6.02 -7.40 -19.71
N PRO A 183 7.12 -8.14 -19.97
CA PRO A 183 7.70 -9.04 -18.96
C PRO A 183 8.31 -8.30 -17.76
N PHE A 184 8.65 -7.01 -17.90
CA PHE A 184 9.19 -6.18 -16.81
C PHE A 184 8.19 -5.87 -15.71
N ILE A 185 6.89 -6.07 -15.94
CA ILE A 185 5.85 -5.81 -14.94
C ILE A 185 5.34 -7.08 -14.27
N LEU A 186 5.83 -8.26 -14.66
CA LEU A 186 5.42 -9.54 -14.12
C LEU A 186 6.16 -9.85 -12.81
N THR A 187 5.44 -10.43 -11.85
CA THR A 187 5.92 -10.62 -10.47
C THR A 187 6.64 -11.95 -10.23
N SER A 188 6.61 -12.87 -11.20
CA SER A 188 7.26 -14.18 -11.08
C SER A 188 7.85 -14.66 -12.40
N SER A 189 8.95 -15.41 -12.33
CA SER A 189 9.56 -16.10 -13.48
C SER A 189 8.59 -17.08 -14.13
N ILE A 190 7.77 -17.77 -13.33
CA ILE A 190 6.76 -18.72 -13.83
C ILE A 190 5.71 -17.99 -14.66
N GLN A 191 5.26 -16.81 -14.20
CA GLN A 191 4.31 -15.98 -14.96
C GLN A 191 4.93 -15.54 -16.30
N ALA A 192 6.17 -15.04 -16.28
CA ALA A 192 6.85 -14.60 -17.49
C ALA A 192 7.07 -15.72 -18.52
N LEU A 193 7.43 -16.92 -18.05
CA LEU A 193 7.57 -18.10 -18.89
C LEU A 193 6.21 -18.60 -19.41
N SER A 194 5.17 -18.58 -18.58
CA SER A 194 3.81 -18.98 -18.97
C SER A 194 3.30 -18.10 -20.11
N HIS A 195 3.56 -16.79 -20.07
CA HIS A 195 3.23 -15.86 -21.16
C HIS A 195 3.98 -16.18 -22.46
N LEU A 196 5.25 -16.60 -22.40
CA LEU A 196 6.00 -17.04 -23.59
C LEU A 196 5.36 -18.30 -24.19
N ILE A 197 5.11 -19.31 -23.36
CA ILE A 197 4.50 -20.59 -23.79
C ILE A 197 3.10 -20.36 -24.37
N ALA A 198 2.28 -19.55 -23.69
CA ALA A 198 0.93 -19.21 -24.15
C ALA A 198 0.98 -18.46 -25.49
N SER A 199 1.94 -17.54 -25.69
CA SER A 199 2.14 -16.84 -26.95
C SER A 199 2.55 -17.80 -28.08
N VAL A 200 3.43 -18.78 -27.79
CA VAL A 200 3.82 -19.84 -28.74
C VAL A 200 2.60 -20.69 -29.12
N PHE A 201 1.78 -21.10 -28.15
CA PHE A 201 0.57 -21.88 -28.42
C PHE A 201 -0.47 -21.10 -29.23
N ALA A 202 -0.72 -19.83 -28.89
CA ALA A 202 -1.62 -18.97 -29.64
C ALA A 202 -1.12 -18.78 -31.08
N LEU A 203 0.19 -18.57 -31.29
CA LEU A 203 0.78 -18.40 -32.62
C LEU A 203 0.71 -19.69 -33.45
N ARG A 204 1.02 -20.84 -32.83
CA ARG A 204 0.83 -22.16 -33.45
C ARG A 204 -0.62 -22.38 -33.88
N GLN A 205 -1.56 -21.97 -33.02
CA GLN A 205 -2.98 -22.05 -33.30
C GLN A 205 -3.34 -21.20 -34.54
N ILE A 206 -2.86 -19.94 -34.63
CA ILE A 206 -3.03 -19.10 -35.83
C ILE A 206 -2.51 -19.82 -37.08
N ILE A 207 -1.27 -20.33 -37.05
CA ILE A 207 -0.66 -21.00 -38.21
C ILE A 207 -1.46 -22.24 -38.64
N SER A 208 -2.04 -22.99 -37.69
CA SER A 208 -2.87 -24.18 -37.97
C SER A 208 -4.26 -23.87 -38.54
N PHE A 209 -4.71 -22.62 -38.41
CA PHE A 209 -6.00 -22.16 -38.95
C PHE A 209 -5.85 -21.53 -40.35
N LEU A 210 -4.63 -21.31 -40.82
CA LEU A 210 -4.36 -20.81 -42.17
C LEU A 210 -4.46 -21.93 -43.22
N PRO A 211 -4.86 -21.63 -44.46
CA PRO A 211 -4.92 -22.60 -45.55
C PRO A 211 -3.56 -23.23 -45.85
N ASP A 212 -3.52 -24.52 -46.18
CA ASP A 212 -2.25 -25.21 -46.50
C ASP A 212 -1.51 -24.64 -47.70
N LYS A 213 -2.24 -24.01 -48.62
CA LYS A 213 -1.68 -23.32 -49.81
C LYS A 213 -1.11 -21.93 -49.51
N ALA A 214 -1.22 -21.44 -48.26
CA ALA A 214 -0.67 -20.15 -47.88
C ALA A 214 0.86 -20.19 -47.96
N LYS A 215 1.43 -19.35 -48.84
CA LYS A 215 2.89 -19.21 -48.97
C LYS A 215 3.47 -18.66 -47.67
N SER A 216 4.60 -19.21 -47.24
CA SER A 216 5.38 -18.71 -46.10
C SER A 216 4.63 -18.68 -44.75
N LYS A 217 3.67 -19.59 -44.50
CA LYS A 217 2.96 -19.68 -43.20
C LYS A 217 3.90 -19.83 -42.00
N SER A 218 5.10 -20.39 -42.19
CA SER A 218 6.15 -20.50 -41.18
C SER A 218 6.80 -19.16 -40.82
N ALA A 219 6.76 -18.14 -41.69
CA ALA A 219 7.34 -16.83 -41.41
C ALA A 219 6.64 -16.11 -40.25
N LEU A 220 5.39 -16.47 -39.95
CA LEU A 220 4.65 -15.94 -38.79
C LEU A 220 5.32 -16.25 -37.46
N TRP A 221 6.18 -17.27 -37.39
CA TRP A 221 6.98 -17.53 -36.19
C TRP A 221 7.86 -16.35 -35.79
N ILE A 222 8.25 -15.46 -36.71
CA ILE A 222 9.00 -14.24 -36.40
C ILE A 222 8.22 -13.35 -35.41
N CYS A 223 6.88 -13.38 -35.42
CA CYS A 223 6.06 -12.60 -34.49
C CYS A 223 6.30 -12.97 -33.02
N ILE A 224 6.84 -14.16 -32.71
CA ILE A 224 7.19 -14.52 -31.32
C ILE A 224 8.25 -13.58 -30.73
N ALA A 225 9.08 -12.95 -31.59
CA ALA A 225 10.08 -11.99 -31.19
C ALA A 225 9.49 -10.81 -30.39
N VAL A 226 8.21 -10.46 -30.62
CA VAL A 226 7.49 -9.40 -29.90
C VAL A 226 7.52 -9.62 -28.38
N TYR A 227 7.43 -10.87 -27.92
CA TYR A 227 7.53 -11.21 -26.50
C TYR A 227 8.91 -11.75 -26.13
N LEU A 228 9.50 -12.59 -26.98
CA LEU A 228 10.76 -13.26 -26.70
C LEU A 228 11.91 -12.27 -26.46
N VAL A 229 12.02 -11.22 -27.27
CA VAL A 229 13.11 -10.22 -27.12
C VAL A 229 12.98 -9.47 -25.79
N PRO A 230 11.84 -8.84 -25.43
CA PRO A 230 11.66 -8.25 -24.10
C PRO A 230 11.86 -9.24 -22.95
N TYR A 231 11.46 -10.50 -23.11
CA TYR A 231 11.64 -11.54 -22.09
C TYR A 231 13.13 -11.84 -21.85
N LEU A 232 13.91 -12.00 -22.92
CA LEU A 232 15.35 -12.24 -22.82
C LEU A 232 16.07 -11.04 -22.21
N ILE A 233 15.75 -9.82 -22.66
CA ILE A 233 16.31 -8.58 -22.09
C ILE A 233 15.98 -8.49 -20.59
N ASN A 234 14.73 -8.77 -20.20
CA ASN A 234 14.33 -8.73 -18.79
C ASN A 234 15.15 -9.70 -17.93
N ASN A 235 15.31 -10.96 -18.36
CA ASN A 235 16.08 -11.94 -17.61
C ASN A 235 17.58 -11.59 -17.57
N TYR A 236 18.12 -11.06 -18.65
CA TYR A 236 19.49 -10.54 -18.67
C TYR A 236 19.68 -9.38 -17.69
N SER A 237 18.78 -8.38 -17.70
CA SER A 237 18.83 -7.26 -16.75
C SER A 237 18.72 -7.70 -15.30
N ILE A 238 17.86 -8.70 -14.99
CA ILE A 238 17.78 -9.30 -13.66
C ILE A 238 19.11 -9.96 -13.27
N HIS A 239 19.73 -10.71 -14.17
CA HIS A 239 20.99 -11.37 -13.92
C HIS A 239 22.10 -10.36 -13.61
N VAL A 240 22.28 -9.36 -14.48
CA VAL A 240 23.27 -8.28 -14.30
C VAL A 240 23.04 -7.51 -13.00
N ALA A 241 21.77 -7.21 -12.67
CA ALA A 241 21.45 -6.53 -11.42
C ALA A 241 21.89 -7.38 -10.21
N LYS A 242 21.59 -8.69 -10.21
CA LYS A 242 21.96 -9.60 -9.10
C LYS A 242 23.46 -9.75 -8.92
N THR A 243 24.22 -9.88 -10.01
CA THR A 243 25.68 -10.07 -9.95
C THR A 243 26.44 -8.80 -9.56
N SER A 244 25.80 -7.63 -9.64
CA SER A 244 26.45 -6.34 -9.39
C SER A 244 26.14 -5.75 -8.00
N VAL A 245 25.32 -6.44 -7.18
CA VAL A 245 25.07 -6.05 -5.79
C VAL A 245 26.35 -6.19 -4.97
N ILE A 246 26.61 -5.21 -4.12
CA ILE A 246 27.72 -5.23 -3.16
C ILE A 246 27.50 -6.40 -2.20
N GLN A 247 28.41 -7.37 -2.21
CA GLN A 247 28.33 -8.55 -1.33
C GLN A 247 29.26 -8.47 -0.12
N SER A 248 30.14 -7.47 -0.06
CA SER A 248 31.04 -7.25 1.06
C SER A 248 30.35 -6.50 2.20
N SER A 249 30.88 -6.61 3.42
CA SER A 249 30.41 -5.93 4.63
C SER A 249 30.64 -4.41 4.63
N THR A 250 30.86 -3.82 3.45
CA THR A 250 31.13 -2.37 3.26
C THR A 250 29.88 -1.61 2.85
N HIS A 251 28.73 -2.29 2.68
CA HIS A 251 27.49 -1.63 2.32
C HIS A 251 27.04 -0.70 3.47
N PRO A 252 26.56 0.54 3.20
CA PRO A 252 26.14 1.48 4.24
C PRO A 252 25.12 0.91 5.23
N ILE A 253 24.20 0.07 4.75
CA ILE A 253 23.24 -0.66 5.60
C ILE A 253 23.93 -1.53 6.67
N ASP A 254 25.04 -2.21 6.34
CA ASP A 254 25.76 -3.02 7.34
C ASP A 254 26.31 -2.14 8.48
N LEU A 255 26.83 -0.95 8.14
CA LEU A 255 27.33 0.02 9.12
C LEU A 255 26.19 0.58 9.99
N LEU A 256 25.05 0.92 9.37
CA LEU A 256 23.86 1.39 10.10
C LEU A 256 23.32 0.33 11.07
N ILE A 257 23.31 -0.95 10.68
CA ILE A 257 22.93 -2.06 11.55
C ILE A 257 23.92 -2.20 12.71
N GLN A 258 25.22 -2.09 12.43
CA GLN A 258 26.25 -2.20 13.46
C GLN A 258 26.15 -1.08 14.50
N ASP A 259 26.06 0.17 14.05
CA ASP A 259 25.91 1.34 14.92
C ASP A 259 24.63 1.25 15.76
N ALA A 260 23.51 0.90 15.13
CA ALA A 260 22.22 0.80 15.82
C ALA A 260 22.21 -0.30 16.90
N LYS A 261 22.91 -1.42 16.69
CA LYS A 261 23.06 -2.46 17.71
C LYS A 261 23.88 -1.99 18.90
N ALA A 262 24.96 -1.25 18.65
CA ALA A 262 25.76 -0.67 19.72
C ALA A 262 24.93 0.34 20.54
N ASP A 263 24.18 1.21 19.86
CA ASP A 263 23.29 2.18 20.50
C ASP A 263 22.17 1.50 21.30
N PHE A 264 21.61 0.40 20.78
CA PHE A 264 20.59 -0.38 21.48
C PHE A 264 21.15 -1.07 22.72
N GLN A 265 22.32 -1.68 22.64
CA GLN A 265 22.98 -2.29 23.79
C GLN A 265 23.29 -1.25 24.87
N ALA A 266 23.83 -0.10 24.48
CA ALA A 266 24.09 1.02 25.40
C ALA A 266 22.78 1.57 26.03
N LEU A 267 21.67 1.54 25.29
CA LEU A 267 20.35 1.89 25.82
C LEU A 267 19.89 0.93 26.92
N LEU A 268 20.15 -0.36 26.78
CA LEU A 268 19.76 -1.37 27.78
C LEU A 268 20.67 -1.29 29.01
N GLU A 269 21.97 -1.13 28.82
CA GLU A 269 22.96 -1.06 29.91
C GLU A 269 22.77 0.14 30.83
N ARG A 270 22.26 1.27 30.30
CA ARG A 270 22.01 2.48 31.09
C ARG A 270 20.69 2.47 31.86
N GLN A 271 19.83 1.45 31.72
CA GLN A 271 18.55 1.42 32.43
C GLN A 271 18.75 1.28 33.95
N SER A 272 17.94 2.02 34.70
CA SER A 272 18.03 2.10 36.16
C SER A 272 17.68 0.78 36.85
N ASN A 273 18.58 0.33 37.72
CA ASN A 273 18.44 -0.93 38.46
C ASN A 273 17.94 -0.77 39.90
N SER A 274 17.76 0.47 40.38
CA SER A 274 17.14 0.78 41.66
C SER A 274 16.18 1.96 41.54
N TYR A 275 15.26 2.10 42.49
CA TYR A 275 14.34 3.24 42.53
C TYR A 275 15.09 4.58 42.66
N ALA A 276 16.13 4.64 43.50
CA ALA A 276 16.96 5.84 43.65
C ALA A 276 17.63 6.25 42.34
N ALA A 277 18.20 5.29 41.60
CA ALA A 277 18.79 5.55 40.29
C ALA A 277 17.75 6.05 39.27
N ALA A 278 16.56 5.45 39.25
CA ALA A 278 15.48 5.88 38.36
C ALA A 278 15.01 7.31 38.67
N CYS A 279 14.99 7.72 39.95
CA CYS A 279 14.71 9.09 40.35
C CYS A 279 15.80 10.06 39.90
N GLU A 280 17.08 9.70 40.08
CA GLU A 280 18.21 10.53 39.63
C GLU A 280 18.22 10.68 38.10
N GLU A 281 18.00 9.60 37.36
CA GLU A 281 17.91 9.63 35.90
C GLU A 281 16.72 10.45 35.43
N TYR A 282 15.55 10.32 36.07
CA TYR A 282 14.38 11.15 35.75
C TYR A 282 14.68 12.65 35.94
N ARG A 283 15.31 13.04 37.06
CA ARG A 283 15.73 14.44 37.30
C ARG A 283 16.76 14.91 36.28
N ARG A 284 17.77 14.09 35.99
CA ARG A 284 18.81 14.42 35.02
C ARG A 284 18.25 14.59 33.61
N ARG A 285 17.31 13.74 33.23
CA ARG A 285 16.72 13.67 31.89
C ARG A 285 15.67 14.74 31.64
N TYR A 286 14.78 14.98 32.60
CA TYR A 286 13.62 15.87 32.44
C TYR A 286 13.71 17.17 33.24
N GLY A 287 14.74 17.35 34.07
CA GLY A 287 14.94 18.57 34.85
C GLY A 287 13.87 18.80 35.93
N MET A 288 13.17 17.76 36.37
CA MET A 288 12.04 17.86 37.27
C MET A 288 11.91 16.64 38.19
N GLU A 289 11.21 16.79 39.31
CA GLU A 289 10.94 15.68 40.24
C GLU A 289 10.00 14.64 39.62
N PRO A 290 10.18 13.34 39.91
CA PRO A 290 9.24 12.29 39.49
C PRO A 290 7.81 12.54 39.99
N PRO A 291 6.77 12.08 39.27
CA PRO A 291 5.40 12.29 39.69
C PRO A 291 5.06 11.54 40.99
N PRO A 292 4.07 12.01 41.78
CA PRO A 292 3.52 11.22 42.87
C PRO A 292 3.12 9.81 42.40
N GLY A 293 3.45 8.77 43.17
CA GLY A 293 3.23 7.38 42.79
C GLY A 293 4.33 6.75 41.93
N PHE A 294 5.43 7.47 41.65
CA PHE A 294 6.55 6.95 40.84
C PHE A 294 7.23 5.71 41.43
N GLU A 295 7.36 5.61 42.76
CA GLU A 295 7.92 4.42 43.42
C GLU A 295 7.05 3.17 43.17
N SER A 296 5.74 3.29 43.35
CA SER A 296 4.78 2.22 43.05
C SER A 296 4.84 1.81 41.59
N TRP A 297 4.95 2.79 40.68
CA TRP A 297 5.16 2.54 39.26
C TRP A 297 6.47 1.80 38.98
N TYR A 298 7.58 2.22 39.59
CA TYR A 298 8.89 1.58 39.43
C TYR A 298 8.85 0.12 39.89
N ASN A 299 8.29 -0.12 41.08
CA ASN A 299 8.13 -1.46 41.63
C ASN A 299 7.23 -2.34 40.74
N PHE A 300 6.15 -1.78 40.21
CA PHE A 300 5.27 -2.46 39.24
C PHE A 300 6.03 -2.84 37.96
N ALA A 301 6.78 -1.90 37.38
CA ALA A 301 7.56 -2.12 36.17
C ALA A 301 8.66 -3.19 36.37
N LYS A 302 9.38 -3.15 37.49
CA LYS A 302 10.39 -4.16 37.83
C LYS A 302 9.76 -5.53 38.07
N ALA A 303 8.63 -5.59 38.78
CA ALA A 303 7.93 -6.86 39.03
C ALA A 303 7.45 -7.55 37.76
N ARG A 304 7.12 -6.78 36.71
CA ARG A 304 6.75 -7.30 35.38
C ARG A 304 7.91 -7.40 34.39
N GLN A 305 9.15 -7.24 34.89
CA GLN A 305 10.37 -7.36 34.10
C GLN A 305 10.36 -6.43 32.87
N SER A 306 9.95 -5.17 33.05
CA SER A 306 10.06 -4.16 31.99
C SER A 306 11.53 -4.01 31.59
N PRO A 307 11.88 -4.15 30.30
CA PRO A 307 13.25 -3.89 29.86
C PRO A 307 13.57 -2.39 29.80
N ILE A 308 12.55 -1.53 29.86
CA ILE A 308 12.68 -0.07 29.79
C ILE A 308 12.11 0.56 31.07
N ILE A 309 12.92 1.36 31.75
CA ILE A 309 12.56 2.07 32.98
C ILE A 309 12.67 3.59 32.79
N ASP A 310 13.67 4.07 32.03
CA ASP A 310 13.98 5.49 32.01
C ASP A 310 13.56 6.21 30.71
N ASN A 311 13.52 5.49 29.60
CA ASN A 311 13.21 6.05 28.27
C ASN A 311 11.68 6.19 28.06
N PHE A 312 11.11 7.28 28.60
CA PHE A 312 9.72 7.71 28.38
C PHE A 312 9.66 9.13 27.79
N ASP A 313 10.62 9.45 26.94
CA ASP A 313 10.85 10.80 26.40
C ASP A 313 9.63 11.32 25.64
N ILE A 314 8.94 10.44 24.91
CA ILE A 314 7.69 10.78 24.23
C ILE A 314 6.63 11.27 25.20
N ILE A 315 6.48 10.65 26.38
CA ILE A 315 5.49 11.13 27.36
C ILE A 315 5.88 12.55 27.79
N HIS A 316 7.15 12.74 28.19
CA HIS A 316 7.63 14.03 28.67
C HIS A 316 7.49 15.14 27.61
N GLU A 317 7.94 14.91 26.39
CA GLU A 317 7.85 15.86 25.28
C GLU A 317 6.40 16.32 25.05
N ARG A 318 5.42 15.40 25.14
CA ARG A 318 4.00 15.71 24.91
C ARG A 318 3.33 16.39 26.10
N ILE A 319 3.76 16.11 27.34
CA ILE A 319 3.19 16.77 28.53
C ILE A 319 3.86 18.12 28.83
N SER A 320 5.12 18.32 28.41
CA SER A 320 5.91 19.52 28.73
C SER A 320 5.20 20.85 28.43
N PRO A 321 4.41 21.01 27.33
CA PRO A 321 3.72 22.26 27.06
C PRO A 321 2.66 22.63 28.10
N PHE A 322 2.08 21.63 28.78
CA PHE A 322 1.01 21.84 29.76
C PHE A 322 1.52 22.32 31.12
N TRP A 323 2.83 22.29 31.35
CA TRP A 323 3.46 22.85 32.55
C TRP A 323 3.38 24.38 32.60
N SER A 324 3.13 25.04 31.47
CA SER A 324 2.97 26.50 31.41
C SER A 324 1.63 27.01 31.94
N ILE A 325 0.71 26.13 32.35
CA ILE A 325 -0.59 26.48 32.95
C ILE A 325 -0.79 25.71 34.25
N SER A 326 -1.61 26.22 35.17
CA SER A 326 -1.92 25.56 36.45
C SER A 326 -2.80 24.31 36.28
N GLY A 327 -2.89 23.47 37.31
CA GLY A 327 -3.72 22.25 37.22
C GLY A 327 -5.22 22.51 37.17
N THR A 328 -5.66 23.61 37.77
CA THR A 328 -7.04 24.11 37.62
C THR A 328 -7.32 24.52 36.18
N GLU A 329 -6.40 25.22 35.51
CA GLU A 329 -6.54 25.59 34.09
C GLU A 329 -6.53 24.36 33.16
N VAL A 330 -5.71 23.34 33.44
CA VAL A 330 -5.75 22.08 32.66
C VAL A 330 -7.13 21.44 32.74
N THR A 331 -7.70 21.36 33.95
CA THR A 331 -9.04 20.78 34.18
C THR A 331 -10.12 21.62 33.51
N GLU A 332 -10.02 22.95 33.57
CA GLU A 332 -10.93 23.87 32.85
C GLU A 332 -10.87 23.64 31.33
N HIS A 333 -9.68 23.50 30.75
CA HIS A 333 -9.49 23.24 29.32
C HIS A 333 -10.09 21.89 28.88
N ILE A 334 -9.97 20.84 29.71
CA ILE A 334 -10.61 19.54 29.49
C ILE A 334 -12.13 19.69 29.44
N ASN A 335 -12.72 20.33 30.45
CA ASN A 335 -14.17 20.53 30.54
C ASN A 335 -14.68 21.39 29.38
N ARG A 336 -13.95 22.45 29.02
CA ARG A 336 -14.31 23.32 27.90
C ARG A 336 -14.34 22.58 26.56
N LEU A 337 -13.39 21.68 26.31
CA LEU A 337 -13.38 20.89 25.07
C LEU A 337 -14.50 19.84 25.04
N GLU A 338 -14.84 19.25 26.18
CA GLU A 338 -16.02 18.38 26.31
C GLU A 338 -17.31 19.12 25.96
N GLU A 339 -17.50 20.33 26.48
CA GLU A 339 -18.69 21.15 26.24
C GLU A 339 -18.72 21.77 24.82
N THR A 340 -17.58 21.74 24.11
CA THR A 340 -17.50 22.30 22.76
C THR A 340 -18.26 21.43 21.76
N LEU A 341 -19.25 22.03 21.10
CA LEU A 341 -20.07 21.36 20.08
C LEU A 341 -19.20 20.78 18.96
N ASN A 342 -19.48 19.53 18.56
CA ASN A 342 -18.74 18.80 17.52
C ASN A 342 -17.24 18.66 17.80
N SER A 343 -16.84 18.62 19.09
CA SER A 343 -15.46 18.32 19.46
C SER A 343 -15.04 16.91 19.08
N ASP A 344 -15.96 15.96 18.90
CA ASP A 344 -15.68 14.58 18.44
C ASP A 344 -14.61 13.87 19.30
N VAL A 345 -14.47 14.24 20.59
CA VAL A 345 -13.60 13.59 21.58
C VAL A 345 -14.43 12.72 22.53
N TRP A 346 -13.86 11.61 22.95
CA TRP A 346 -14.43 10.77 24.00
C TRP A 346 -13.95 11.25 25.36
N VAL A 347 -14.87 11.31 26.32
CA VAL A 347 -14.57 11.63 27.71
C VAL A 347 -14.46 10.33 28.46
N CYS A 348 -13.27 10.02 28.97
CA CYS A 348 -13.00 8.81 29.73
C CYS A 348 -12.69 9.16 31.19
N THR A 349 -13.22 8.35 32.10
CA THR A 349 -12.92 8.44 33.54
C THR A 349 -12.43 7.08 34.00
N PHE A 350 -11.25 7.04 34.61
CA PHE A 350 -10.73 5.88 35.30
C PHE A 350 -11.09 5.95 36.79
N SER A 351 -11.61 4.86 37.34
CA SER A 351 -11.88 4.66 38.76
C SER A 351 -10.77 3.82 39.41
N ALA A 352 -10.11 4.41 40.41
CA ALA A 352 -9.09 3.77 41.24
C ALA A 352 -9.64 2.58 42.03
N GLU A 353 -10.87 2.71 42.53
CA GLU A 353 -11.52 1.68 43.33
C GLU A 353 -11.86 0.43 42.51
N GLU A 354 -12.37 0.63 41.28
CA GLU A 354 -12.80 -0.47 40.41
C GLU A 354 -11.71 -0.98 39.47
N ALA A 355 -10.65 -0.20 39.26
CA ALA A 355 -9.68 -0.39 38.17
C ALA A 355 -10.35 -0.47 36.79
N ARG A 356 -11.35 0.39 36.57
CA ARG A 356 -12.15 0.43 35.34
C ARG A 356 -12.21 1.82 34.75
N THR A 357 -12.25 1.86 33.43
CA THR A 357 -12.49 3.06 32.63
C THR A 357 -13.89 3.01 32.04
N ASN A 358 -14.60 4.14 32.18
CA ASN A 358 -15.86 4.40 31.47
C ASN A 358 -15.64 5.53 30.47
N CYS A 359 -15.98 5.32 29.20
CA CYS A 359 -15.81 6.30 28.13
C CYS A 359 -17.15 6.63 27.50
N ASN A 360 -17.46 7.93 27.41
CA ASN A 360 -18.73 8.41 26.87
C ASN A 360 -18.49 9.42 25.72
N HIS A 361 -19.45 9.46 24.79
CA HIS A 361 -19.49 10.46 23.73
C HIS A 361 -20.94 10.95 23.50
N PRO A 362 -21.18 12.25 23.26
CA PRO A 362 -22.55 12.80 23.17
C PRO A 362 -23.44 12.17 22.09
N HIS A 363 -22.84 11.76 20.95
CA HIS A 363 -23.60 11.33 19.77
C HIS A 363 -23.11 10.03 19.12
N ARG A 364 -22.07 9.38 19.66
CA ARG A 364 -21.48 8.16 19.08
C ARG A 364 -21.69 7.01 20.06
N SER A 365 -22.15 5.88 19.55
CA SER A 365 -22.34 4.65 20.34
C SER A 365 -21.18 3.67 20.23
N VAL A 366 -20.28 3.86 19.26
CA VAL A 366 -19.14 2.98 19.01
C VAL A 366 -17.87 3.78 19.25
N ASP A 367 -17.09 3.36 20.22
CA ASP A 367 -15.85 4.01 20.65
C ASP A 367 -14.60 3.50 19.91
N ARG A 368 -14.74 2.48 19.05
CA ARG A 368 -13.61 1.77 18.41
C ARG A 368 -12.72 1.07 19.44
N ASN A 369 -13.33 0.36 20.38
CA ASN A 369 -12.69 -0.50 21.38
C ASN A 369 -11.77 0.26 22.36
N ILE A 370 -11.92 1.58 22.49
CA ILE A 370 -11.12 2.41 23.42
C ILE A 370 -11.34 1.96 24.86
N GLN A 371 -12.59 1.84 25.30
CA GLN A 371 -12.94 1.42 26.65
C GLN A 371 -12.50 0.00 26.93
N GLU A 372 -12.70 -0.92 25.98
CA GLU A 372 -12.28 -2.33 26.13
C GLU A 372 -10.75 -2.44 26.24
N PHE A 373 -10.02 -1.71 25.39
CA PHE A 373 -8.56 -1.63 25.47
C PHE A 373 -8.09 -1.09 26.83
N LEU A 374 -8.64 0.05 27.28
CA LEU A 374 -8.25 0.68 28.54
C LEU A 374 -8.57 -0.23 29.74
N ASN A 375 -9.75 -0.87 29.77
CA ASN A 375 -10.09 -1.83 30.81
C ASN A 375 -9.17 -3.06 30.79
N THR A 376 -8.75 -3.51 29.61
CA THR A 376 -7.80 -4.61 29.48
C THR A 376 -6.45 -4.21 30.08
N VAL A 377 -5.88 -3.10 29.64
CA VAL A 377 -4.53 -2.65 30.01
C VAL A 377 -4.45 -2.11 31.43
N LEU A 378 -5.51 -1.49 31.97
CA LEU A 378 -5.48 -0.85 33.30
C LEU A 378 -6.01 -1.74 34.43
N SER A 379 -6.48 -2.95 34.12
CA SER A 379 -7.09 -3.89 35.09
C SER A 379 -6.24 -4.17 36.33
N ASP A 380 -4.91 -4.17 36.20
CA ASP A 380 -3.98 -4.48 37.29
C ASP A 380 -3.64 -3.26 38.19
N LEU A 381 -4.23 -2.09 37.94
CA LEU A 381 -3.84 -0.82 38.59
C LEU A 381 -4.76 -0.38 39.76
N ARG A 382 -5.52 -1.32 40.34
CA ARG A 382 -6.46 -1.04 41.43
C ARG A 382 -5.76 -0.36 42.61
N GLY A 383 -6.22 0.83 42.98
CA GLY A 383 -5.67 1.63 44.07
C GLY A 383 -4.24 2.16 43.85
N LEU A 384 -3.66 2.01 42.65
CA LEU A 384 -2.29 2.45 42.34
C LEU A 384 -2.21 3.83 41.67
N ILE A 385 -3.33 4.29 41.10
CA ILE A 385 -3.50 5.62 40.50
C ILE A 385 -4.78 6.26 41.02
N PRO A 386 -4.84 7.60 41.10
CA PRO A 386 -6.06 8.29 41.50
C PRO A 386 -7.14 8.21 40.41
N ASP A 387 -8.38 8.53 40.81
CA ASP A 387 -9.45 8.78 39.84
C ASP A 387 -9.03 9.91 38.90
N ILE A 388 -9.21 9.69 37.60
CA ILE A 388 -8.75 10.65 36.60
C ILE A 388 -9.69 10.72 35.41
N LYS A 389 -9.95 11.95 34.97
CA LYS A 389 -10.65 12.28 33.74
C LYS A 389 -9.64 12.62 32.64
N PHE A 390 -9.86 12.12 31.43
CA PHE A 390 -9.03 12.44 30.27
C PHE A 390 -9.84 12.33 28.97
N LEU A 391 -9.36 13.01 27.94
CA LEU A 391 -9.99 13.05 26.62
C LEU A 391 -9.26 12.11 25.67
N VAL A 392 -10.00 11.35 24.87
CA VAL A 392 -9.45 10.45 23.86
C VAL A 392 -9.94 10.82 22.47
N ASN A 393 -9.00 10.93 21.54
CA ASN A 393 -9.28 11.11 20.12
C ASN A 393 -9.81 9.81 19.50
N HIS A 394 -10.97 9.90 18.86
CA HIS A 394 -11.62 8.81 18.13
C HIS A 394 -11.15 8.64 16.67
N LEU A 395 -10.56 9.69 16.12
CA LEU A 395 -10.22 9.76 14.69
C LEU A 395 -8.85 9.15 14.42
N ASP A 396 -8.64 8.75 13.17
CA ASP A 396 -7.34 8.21 12.76
C ASP A 396 -6.27 9.31 12.78
N GLU A 397 -6.62 10.54 12.38
CA GLU A 397 -5.71 11.68 12.32
C GLU A 397 -5.47 12.32 13.71
N PRO A 398 -4.25 12.80 14.02
CA PRO A 398 -3.98 13.60 15.23
C PRO A 398 -4.71 14.93 15.21
N ARG A 399 -4.88 15.56 16.38
CA ARG A 399 -5.82 16.68 16.54
C ARG A 399 -5.29 17.92 17.23
N VAL A 400 -4.30 17.83 18.11
CA VAL A 400 -3.95 18.97 18.97
C VAL A 400 -2.73 19.73 18.44
N LEU A 401 -2.93 21.00 18.12
CA LEU A 401 -1.87 21.95 17.76
C LEU A 401 -1.75 23.03 18.85
N LEU A 402 -0.52 23.35 19.23
CA LEU A 402 -0.28 24.43 20.19
C LEU A 402 -0.47 25.82 19.55
N PRO A 403 -1.23 26.72 20.20
CA PRO A 403 -1.27 28.11 19.78
C PRO A 403 0.09 28.80 20.03
N PRO A 404 0.41 29.88 19.28
CA PRO A 404 1.54 30.74 19.58
C PRO A 404 1.53 31.21 21.04
N SER A 405 2.72 31.39 21.64
CA SER A 405 2.93 31.67 23.07
C SER A 405 2.00 32.75 23.65
N PHE A 406 1.75 33.83 22.91
CA PHE A 406 0.90 34.95 23.33
C PHE A 406 -0.62 34.65 23.42
N LYS A 407 -1.09 33.46 23.03
CA LYS A 407 -2.53 33.07 23.05
C LYS A 407 -2.86 31.83 23.90
N ARG A 408 -1.88 31.27 24.63
CA ARG A 408 -2.00 29.96 25.29
C ARG A 408 -3.07 29.86 26.39
N SER A 409 -3.51 30.97 26.98
CA SER A 409 -4.39 30.98 28.16
C SER A 409 -5.91 31.02 27.86
N ARG A 410 -6.39 31.31 26.63
CA ARG A 410 -7.85 31.57 26.42
C ARG A 410 -8.55 31.07 25.15
N SER A 411 -7.83 30.74 24.07
CA SER A 411 -8.47 30.32 22.82
C SER A 411 -8.41 28.81 22.65
N LEU A 412 -9.58 28.16 22.72
CA LEU A 412 -9.82 26.81 22.23
C LEU A 412 -10.68 26.95 20.97
N ASN A 413 -10.11 26.62 19.81
CA ASN A 413 -10.81 26.70 18.53
C ASN A 413 -10.72 25.36 17.79
N ILE A 414 -11.82 24.94 17.17
CA ILE A 414 -11.85 23.76 16.32
C ILE A 414 -12.04 24.19 14.87
N THR A 415 -11.08 23.85 14.02
CA THR A 415 -11.13 24.16 12.58
C THR A 415 -11.10 22.87 11.78
N ASN A 416 -12.10 22.68 10.92
CA ASN A 416 -12.19 21.49 10.09
C ASN A 416 -11.40 21.65 8.78
N TYR A 417 -10.35 20.85 8.63
CA TYR A 417 -9.52 20.77 7.43
C TYR A 417 -9.76 19.52 6.59
N SER A 418 -10.89 18.82 6.78
CA SER A 418 -11.32 17.70 5.95
C SER A 418 -11.13 18.05 4.47
N LYS A 419 -10.34 17.22 3.79
CA LYS A 419 -10.05 17.28 2.34
C LYS A 419 -9.33 18.57 1.90
N ARG A 420 -8.71 19.31 2.82
CA ARG A 420 -7.98 20.55 2.56
C ARG A 420 -6.52 20.41 2.96
N ARG A 421 -5.63 21.15 2.30
CA ARG A 421 -4.22 21.19 2.69
C ARG A 421 -4.08 21.72 4.12
N VAL A 422 -3.23 21.05 4.92
CA VAL A 422 -2.99 21.41 6.33
C VAL A 422 -1.57 21.85 6.62
N TRP A 423 -0.64 21.67 5.68
CA TRP A 423 0.78 21.96 5.86
C TRP A 423 1.05 23.34 6.49
N ASP A 424 0.54 24.41 5.89
CA ASP A 424 0.79 25.80 6.34
C ASP A 424 0.33 26.04 7.78
N THR A 425 -0.72 25.35 8.21
CA THR A 425 -1.22 25.42 9.58
C THR A 425 -0.31 24.64 10.54
N LEU A 426 0.11 23.43 10.15
CA LEU A 426 0.93 22.55 10.99
C LEU A 426 2.35 23.06 11.23
N VAL A 427 2.92 23.83 10.31
CA VAL A 427 4.28 24.39 10.44
C VAL A 427 4.30 25.85 10.86
N LYS A 428 3.13 26.44 11.15
CA LYS A 428 3.00 27.86 11.51
C LYS A 428 3.86 28.27 12.72
N SER A 429 4.03 27.35 13.66
CA SER A 429 4.79 27.57 14.90
C SER A 429 6.25 27.12 14.80
N CYS A 430 6.70 26.64 13.63
CA CYS A 430 8.09 26.26 13.43
C CYS A 430 9.00 27.51 13.56
N PRO A 431 10.19 27.37 14.16
CA PRO A 431 11.13 28.48 14.25
C PRO A 431 11.50 29.04 12.86
N SER A 432 11.51 30.37 12.73
CA SER A 432 12.03 31.07 11.55
C SER A 432 13.56 31.01 11.53
N GLY A 433 14.14 29.84 11.30
CA GLY A 433 15.60 29.69 11.28
C GLY A 433 16.04 28.37 10.69
N ASP A 434 16.86 28.47 9.64
CA ASP A 434 17.62 27.36 9.05
C ASP A 434 18.63 26.83 10.08
N SER A 435 18.20 25.94 10.97
CA SER A 435 19.12 25.09 11.72
C SER A 435 19.17 23.72 11.09
N LYS A 436 19.65 23.65 9.83
CA LYS A 436 20.32 22.45 9.36
C LYS A 436 21.65 22.36 10.11
N LYS A 437 21.62 21.88 11.36
CA LYS A 437 22.83 21.29 11.95
C LYS A 437 23.11 20.04 11.13
N ALA A 438 23.99 20.17 10.15
CA ALA A 438 24.61 19.05 9.50
C ALA A 438 25.51 18.38 10.55
N ASP A 439 24.94 17.49 11.36
CA ASP A 439 25.77 16.51 12.05
C ASP A 439 26.55 15.76 10.97
N ARG A 440 27.87 15.64 11.18
CA ARG A 440 28.70 14.83 10.30
C ARG A 440 28.11 13.43 10.27
N LEU A 441 27.67 13.00 9.09
CA LEU A 441 27.22 11.64 8.85
C LEU A 441 28.35 10.69 9.28
N LYS A 442 28.10 9.84 10.27
CA LYS A 442 29.04 8.78 10.67
C LYS A 442 29.26 7.75 9.56
N VAL A 443 28.26 7.60 8.68
CA VAL A 443 28.21 6.63 7.58
C VAL A 443 28.06 7.36 6.25
N ASP A 444 28.93 7.06 5.27
CA ASP A 444 28.77 7.52 3.90
C ASP A 444 27.61 6.78 3.23
N THR A 445 26.54 7.51 2.89
CA THR A 445 25.36 6.94 2.25
C THR A 445 25.43 6.98 0.72
N PHE A 446 26.51 7.51 0.14
CA PHE A 446 26.71 7.67 -1.30
C PHE A 446 25.55 8.43 -1.98
N GLY A 447 24.93 9.36 -1.24
CA GLY A 447 23.80 10.16 -1.72
C GLY A 447 22.44 9.47 -1.69
N LEU A 448 22.33 8.25 -1.15
CA LEU A 448 21.04 7.61 -0.88
C LEU A 448 20.44 8.13 0.44
N PRO A 449 19.12 8.38 0.50
CA PRO A 449 18.46 8.88 1.70
C PRO A 449 18.14 7.76 2.70
N PHE A 450 19.15 7.00 3.13
CA PHE A 450 18.98 6.07 4.24
C PHE A 450 18.63 6.84 5.53
N VAL A 451 17.66 6.34 6.29
CA VAL A 451 17.25 6.95 7.56
C VAL A 451 18.31 6.64 8.61
N ILE A 452 19.00 7.67 9.08
CA ILE A 452 20.02 7.57 10.14
C ILE A 452 19.41 7.96 11.48
N ASP A 453 18.78 9.13 11.54
CA ASP A 453 18.04 9.59 12.71
C ASP A 453 16.55 9.70 12.38
N ARG A 454 15.74 8.97 13.14
CA ARG A 454 14.28 8.98 13.04
C ARG A 454 13.68 10.32 13.49
N HIS A 455 14.26 10.97 14.50
CA HIS A 455 13.73 12.24 15.02
C HIS A 455 13.86 13.34 13.97
N SER A 456 15.05 13.49 13.37
CA SER A 456 15.30 14.42 12.26
C SER A 456 14.43 14.13 11.04
N THR A 457 14.27 12.86 10.66
CA THR A 457 13.52 12.50 9.42
C THR A 457 12.01 12.61 9.56
N THR A 458 11.45 12.57 10.77
CA THR A 458 10.01 12.75 11.02
C THR A 458 9.64 14.20 11.35
N ASP A 459 10.62 15.08 11.52
CA ASP A 459 10.39 16.47 11.90
C ASP A 459 9.91 17.33 10.71
N LEU A 460 8.64 17.73 10.74
CA LEU A 460 8.05 18.58 9.71
C LEU A 460 8.71 19.97 9.60
N CYS A 461 9.24 20.53 10.69
CA CYS A 461 9.87 21.85 10.64
C CYS A 461 11.17 21.82 9.82
N ASN A 462 11.89 20.70 9.85
CA ASN A 462 13.18 20.52 9.19
C ASN A 462 13.09 19.91 7.78
N ASN A 463 11.90 19.44 7.36
CA ASN A 463 11.70 18.73 6.10
C ASN A 463 10.53 19.33 5.27
N PRO A 464 10.67 20.57 4.76
CA PRO A 464 9.60 21.27 4.03
C PRO A 464 9.15 20.59 2.74
N GLU A 465 9.97 19.70 2.17
CA GLU A 465 9.64 18.88 1.02
C GLU A 465 8.45 17.93 1.28
N TYR A 466 8.11 17.65 2.55
CA TYR A 466 6.99 16.77 2.91
C TYR A 466 5.62 17.38 2.60
N ARG A 467 5.56 18.71 2.41
CA ARG A 467 4.36 19.48 2.02
C ARG A 467 3.54 18.81 0.91
N GLU A 468 4.22 18.24 -0.08
CA GLU A 468 3.60 17.71 -1.29
C GLU A 468 3.84 16.20 -1.45
N THR A 469 4.21 15.46 -0.40
CA THR A 469 4.57 14.03 -0.54
C THR A 469 3.82 13.08 0.38
N HIS A 470 2.94 13.59 1.25
CA HIS A 470 2.15 12.79 2.19
C HIS A 470 0.67 13.20 2.21
N GLY A 471 -0.25 12.24 2.07
CA GLY A 471 -1.68 12.55 1.91
C GLY A 471 -2.34 13.21 3.12
N LEU A 472 -1.90 12.89 4.35
CA LEU A 472 -2.31 13.58 5.59
C LEU A 472 -2.05 15.10 5.52
N LEU A 473 -0.97 15.52 4.86
CA LEU A 473 -0.56 16.93 4.75
C LEU A 473 -1.26 17.64 3.58
N ILE A 474 -1.55 16.90 2.50
CA ILE A 474 -2.13 17.43 1.26
C ILE A 474 -3.66 17.51 1.32
N SER A 475 -4.32 16.47 1.83
CA SER A 475 -5.78 16.36 1.87
C SER A 475 -6.20 15.24 2.85
N PRO A 476 -6.19 15.49 4.17
CA PRO A 476 -6.60 14.51 5.16
C PRO A 476 -8.10 14.21 5.05
N THR A 477 -8.56 13.07 5.58
CA THR A 477 -9.96 12.65 5.36
C THR A 477 -10.93 13.43 6.25
N SER A 478 -10.63 13.59 7.54
CA SER A 478 -11.54 14.21 8.52
C SER A 478 -10.96 15.48 9.16
N PHE A 479 -9.78 15.39 9.77
CA PHE A 479 -8.97 16.49 10.34
C PHE A 479 -9.72 17.70 10.97
N PRO A 480 -10.58 17.51 11.99
CA PRO A 480 -11.01 18.59 12.86
C PRO A 480 -9.88 18.94 13.85
N LEU A 481 -9.08 19.94 13.48
CA LEU A 481 -7.93 20.41 14.23
C LEU A 481 -8.37 21.22 15.45
N ILE A 482 -7.79 20.90 16.61
CA ILE A 482 -7.94 21.60 17.87
C ILE A 482 -6.73 22.54 18.03
N ASP A 483 -6.97 23.83 17.95
CA ASP A 483 -6.00 24.88 18.27
C ASP A 483 -6.24 25.30 19.73
N GLY A 484 -5.42 24.78 20.65
CA GLY A 484 -5.57 24.99 22.08
C GLY A 484 -4.64 24.12 22.93
N LEU A 485 -4.39 24.56 24.16
CA LEU A 485 -3.56 23.84 25.13
C LEU A 485 -4.44 22.88 25.96
N VAL A 486 -4.93 21.81 25.32
CA VAL A 486 -5.77 20.78 25.97
C VAL A 486 -5.19 19.37 25.79
N PRO A 487 -5.03 18.57 26.86
CA PRO A 487 -4.48 17.22 26.74
C PRO A 487 -5.51 16.28 26.11
N VAL A 488 -5.17 15.69 24.96
CA VAL A 488 -5.98 14.68 24.27
C VAL A 488 -5.10 13.49 23.91
N LEU A 489 -5.57 12.29 24.25
CA LEU A 489 -4.90 11.04 23.93
C LEU A 489 -5.16 10.64 22.48
N SER A 490 -4.10 10.43 21.69
CA SER A 490 -4.17 9.95 20.31
C SER A 490 -3.22 8.77 20.09
N THR A 491 -3.51 7.90 19.13
CA THR A 491 -2.68 6.72 18.86
C THR A 491 -1.40 7.05 18.09
N GLY A 492 -1.35 8.20 17.43
CA GLY A 492 -0.16 8.73 16.78
C GLY A 492 -0.25 10.24 16.59
N SER A 493 0.89 10.90 16.45
CA SER A 493 0.95 12.37 16.29
C SER A 493 2.15 12.82 15.48
N LEU A 494 2.02 13.94 14.77
CA LEU A 494 3.10 14.57 14.00
C LEU A 494 4.11 15.27 14.94
N SER A 495 5.29 15.64 14.43
CA SER A 495 6.32 16.31 15.25
C SER A 495 5.84 17.66 15.80
N THR A 496 5.01 18.40 15.05
CA THR A 496 4.52 19.74 15.42
C THR A 496 3.23 19.73 16.24
N MET A 497 2.63 18.56 16.44
CA MET A 497 1.38 18.38 17.20
C MET A 497 1.70 17.83 18.59
N VAL A 498 0.79 18.00 19.54
CA VAL A 498 1.05 17.71 20.97
C VAL A 498 0.06 16.76 21.61
N ASP A 499 -0.62 15.94 20.79
CA ASP A 499 -1.42 14.84 21.31
C ASP A 499 -0.55 13.94 22.21
N ILE A 500 -1.13 13.52 23.34
CA ILE A 500 -0.49 12.58 24.26
C ILE A 500 -0.65 11.18 23.67
N LEU A 501 0.44 10.47 23.49
CA LEU A 501 0.39 9.18 22.80
C LEU A 501 -0.06 8.07 23.73
N TYR A 502 -0.89 7.16 23.22
CA TYR A 502 -1.27 5.92 23.90
C TYR A 502 -1.26 4.74 22.91
N PRO A 503 -1.13 3.48 23.37
CA PRO A 503 -1.17 2.33 22.48
C PRO A 503 -2.51 2.22 21.76
N SER A 504 -2.47 1.94 20.45
CA SER A 504 -3.69 1.83 19.66
C SER A 504 -4.52 0.62 20.08
N PRO A 505 -5.85 0.77 20.28
CA PRO A 505 -6.76 -0.36 20.49
C PRO A 505 -6.66 -1.42 19.38
N ALA A 506 -6.31 -1.00 18.16
CA ALA A 506 -6.11 -1.89 17.02
C ALA A 506 -5.10 -3.02 17.30
N TYR A 507 -4.12 -2.80 18.18
CA TYR A 507 -3.11 -3.82 18.50
C TYR A 507 -3.66 -5.02 19.29
N LEU A 508 -4.85 -4.92 19.86
CA LEU A 508 -5.55 -6.04 20.53
C LEU A 508 -6.72 -6.59 19.69
N GLU A 509 -6.98 -6.03 18.51
CA GLU A 509 -8.08 -6.49 17.68
C GLU A 509 -7.71 -7.79 16.95
N PRO A 510 -8.63 -8.77 16.86
CA PRO A 510 -8.36 -10.04 16.20
C PRO A 510 -7.89 -9.92 14.74
N GLU A 511 -8.23 -8.83 14.04
CA GLU A 511 -7.78 -8.57 12.67
C GLU A 511 -6.27 -8.34 12.57
N PHE A 512 -5.68 -7.70 13.59
CA PHE A 512 -4.29 -7.28 13.61
C PHE A 512 -3.39 -8.14 14.50
N GLU A 513 -3.96 -9.07 15.26
CA GLU A 513 -3.18 -9.98 16.11
C GLU A 513 -2.33 -10.97 15.29
N TYR A 514 -1.09 -11.19 15.73
CA TYR A 514 -0.20 -12.19 15.14
C TYR A 514 -0.62 -13.62 15.53
N VAL A 515 -0.74 -14.49 14.55
CA VAL A 515 -1.05 -15.91 14.76
C VAL A 515 0.09 -16.76 14.22
N GLU A 516 0.85 -17.39 15.12
CA GLU A 516 2.05 -18.16 14.76
C GLU A 516 1.77 -19.28 13.74
N ALA A 517 0.61 -19.94 13.84
CA ALA A 517 0.20 -21.00 12.90
C ALA A 517 -0.06 -20.51 11.47
N LYS A 518 -0.17 -19.20 11.25
CA LYS A 518 -0.32 -18.56 9.93
C LYS A 518 1.01 -18.07 9.36
N ASP A 519 2.06 -18.10 10.16
CA ASP A 519 3.41 -17.72 9.76
C ASP A 519 4.19 -18.97 9.30
N MET A 520 5.26 -18.75 8.54
CA MET A 520 6.13 -19.80 8.03
C MET A 520 7.59 -19.53 8.41
N SER A 521 8.43 -20.57 8.35
CA SER A 521 9.87 -20.40 8.60
C SER A 521 10.50 -19.46 7.58
N TRP A 522 11.56 -18.75 8.00
CA TRP A 522 12.29 -17.81 7.14
C TRP A 522 12.69 -18.40 5.78
N ASP A 523 13.13 -19.66 5.80
CA ASP A 523 13.64 -20.37 4.63
C ASP A 523 12.52 -20.75 3.64
N SER A 524 11.27 -20.88 4.10
CA SER A 524 10.10 -21.13 3.25
C SER A 524 9.45 -19.85 2.71
N LYS A 525 9.78 -18.68 3.24
CA LYS A 525 9.22 -17.39 2.78
C LYS A 525 9.70 -17.02 1.38
N HIS A 526 8.83 -16.34 0.65
CA HIS A 526 9.18 -15.71 -0.62
C HIS A 526 10.21 -14.60 -0.42
N ASN A 527 11.27 -14.64 -1.23
CA ASN A 527 12.35 -13.65 -1.22
C ASN A 527 11.96 -12.37 -1.98
N ASN A 528 10.99 -11.63 -1.44
CA ASN A 528 10.44 -10.39 -2.01
C ASN A 528 9.94 -9.44 -0.90
N LEU A 529 9.58 -8.24 -1.31
CA LEU A 529 8.83 -7.26 -0.53
C LEU A 529 7.34 -7.41 -0.78
N TYR A 530 6.55 -7.52 0.29
CA TYR A 530 5.10 -7.57 0.24
C TYR A 530 4.43 -6.32 0.81
N TRP A 531 3.39 -5.85 0.13
CA TRP A 531 2.39 -4.96 0.70
C TRP A 531 1.07 -5.04 -0.07
N ALA A 532 -0.04 -5.13 0.66
CA ALA A 532 -1.36 -5.00 0.08
C ALA A 532 -2.24 -4.15 1.01
N GLY A 533 -2.88 -3.13 0.46
CA GLY A 533 -3.69 -2.21 1.25
C GLY A 533 -4.62 -1.36 0.41
N SER A 534 -5.39 -0.50 1.05
CA SER A 534 -6.25 0.45 0.36
C SER A 534 -5.59 1.82 0.15
N THR A 535 -6.22 2.65 -0.68
CA THR A 535 -5.85 4.05 -0.95
C THR A 535 -6.14 5.01 0.20
N THR A 536 -6.09 4.52 1.45
CA THR A 536 -6.20 5.37 2.64
C THR A 536 -4.98 6.26 2.82
N GLY A 537 -5.07 7.25 3.71
CA GLY A 537 -3.97 8.18 3.98
C GLY A 537 -4.07 9.51 3.26
N GLY A 538 -5.20 9.77 2.62
CA GLY A 538 -5.60 11.06 2.07
C GLY A 538 -6.89 10.91 1.26
N PHE A 539 -7.62 12.01 1.08
CA PHE A 539 -8.83 12.05 0.26
C PHE A 539 -8.57 12.74 -1.07
N ALA A 540 -8.72 12.04 -2.19
CA ALA A 540 -8.45 12.63 -3.51
C ALA A 540 -9.61 13.55 -3.97
N VAL A 541 -9.39 14.86 -3.96
CA VAL A 541 -10.28 15.90 -4.52
C VAL A 541 -9.74 16.55 -5.80
N ASN A 542 -8.48 16.29 -6.14
CA ASN A 542 -7.79 16.74 -7.35
C ASN A 542 -6.63 15.80 -7.67
N ASP A 543 -5.89 16.10 -8.74
CA ASP A 543 -4.80 15.25 -9.25
C ASP A 543 -3.59 15.07 -8.34
N ASN A 544 -3.51 15.83 -7.24
CA ASN A 544 -2.42 15.71 -6.27
C ASN A 544 -2.44 14.36 -5.53
N TRP A 545 -3.49 13.54 -5.68
CA TRP A 545 -3.53 12.17 -5.18
C TRP A 545 -2.34 11.33 -5.64
N GLN A 546 -1.74 11.67 -6.79
CA GLN A 546 -0.53 11.00 -7.28
C GLN A 546 0.68 11.18 -6.36
N SER A 547 0.67 12.24 -5.55
CA SER A 547 1.74 12.57 -4.61
C SER A 547 1.48 12.04 -3.20
N PHE A 548 0.34 11.40 -2.93
CA PHE A 548 0.09 10.73 -1.66
C PHE A 548 1.09 9.58 -1.46
N HIS A 549 1.54 9.37 -0.23
CA HIS A 549 2.62 8.44 0.10
C HIS A 549 2.33 6.99 -0.38
N ARG A 550 1.11 6.47 -0.19
CA ARG A 550 0.75 5.11 -0.68
C ARG A 550 0.72 5.03 -2.20
N GLN A 551 0.21 6.06 -2.86
CA GLN A 551 0.13 6.12 -4.32
C GLN A 551 1.52 6.19 -4.94
N ARG A 552 2.44 6.98 -4.35
CA ARG A 552 3.86 7.02 -4.73
C ARG A 552 4.53 5.67 -4.53
N PHE A 553 4.34 5.03 -3.38
CA PHE A 553 4.90 3.72 -3.07
C PHE A 553 4.43 2.66 -4.08
N VAL A 554 3.12 2.53 -4.31
CA VAL A 554 2.58 1.56 -5.27
C VAL A 554 3.00 1.90 -6.70
N LYS A 555 3.09 3.19 -7.08
CA LYS A 555 3.57 3.63 -8.40
C LYS A 555 5.03 3.22 -8.63
N LEU A 556 5.90 3.37 -7.62
CA LEU A 556 7.29 2.90 -7.65
C LEU A 556 7.33 1.37 -7.78
N ALA A 557 6.68 0.66 -6.86
CA ALA A 557 6.74 -0.80 -6.79
C ALA A 557 6.13 -1.50 -8.03
N GLN A 558 5.14 -0.88 -8.66
CA GLN A 558 4.54 -1.37 -9.91
C GLN A 558 5.25 -0.88 -11.17
N ASN A 559 6.34 -0.10 -11.03
CA ASN A 559 7.11 0.49 -12.12
C ASN A 559 6.23 1.30 -13.11
N LEU A 560 5.35 2.16 -12.59
CA LEU A 560 4.37 2.95 -13.35
C LEU A 560 4.85 4.39 -13.64
N GLY A 561 6.07 4.76 -13.23
CA GLY A 561 6.69 6.06 -13.50
C GLY A 561 7.75 6.00 -14.60
N HIS A 562 8.17 7.16 -15.11
CA HIS A 562 9.28 7.29 -16.07
C HIS A 562 10.63 7.60 -15.37
N GLY A 563 10.85 7.04 -14.19
CA GLY A 563 12.00 7.37 -13.33
C GLY A 563 13.22 6.49 -13.56
N SER A 564 14.39 7.01 -13.17
CA SER A 564 15.58 6.18 -12.91
C SER A 564 15.66 5.88 -11.42
N HIS A 565 16.11 4.68 -11.09
CA HIS A 565 16.35 4.20 -9.73
C HIS A 565 17.84 4.24 -9.43
N SER A 566 18.19 4.68 -8.23
CA SER A 566 19.56 4.74 -7.76
C SER A 566 19.94 3.43 -7.08
N TYR A 567 21.15 2.97 -7.36
CA TYR A 567 21.68 1.71 -6.85
C TYR A 567 23.15 1.84 -6.49
N LEU A 568 23.61 1.09 -5.49
CA LEU A 568 25.04 1.01 -5.14
C LEU A 568 25.67 -0.19 -5.83
N ARG A 569 26.79 0.06 -6.51
CA ARG A 569 27.50 -0.97 -7.29
C ARG A 569 28.98 -0.92 -6.98
N GLU A 570 29.57 -2.10 -6.84
CA GLU A 570 31.01 -2.25 -6.66
C GLU A 570 31.67 -2.45 -8.03
N GLY A 571 32.61 -1.56 -8.38
CA GLY A 571 33.40 -1.63 -9.61
C GLY A 571 34.83 -1.20 -9.34
N ALA A 572 35.81 -2.01 -9.77
CA ALA A 572 37.25 -1.75 -9.56
C ALA A 572 37.63 -1.46 -8.08
N GLY A 573 36.94 -2.09 -7.13
CA GLY A 573 37.18 -1.92 -5.69
C GLY A 573 36.61 -0.63 -5.09
N GLN A 574 35.78 0.12 -5.83
CA GLN A 574 35.08 1.31 -5.34
C GLN A 574 33.56 1.14 -5.43
N VAL A 575 32.87 1.64 -4.41
CA VAL A 575 31.40 1.73 -4.37
C VAL A 575 30.96 3.01 -5.08
N ASN A 576 30.11 2.86 -6.08
CA ASN A 576 29.59 3.96 -6.89
C ASN A 576 28.06 3.94 -6.94
N LEU A 577 27.47 5.15 -6.92
CA LEU A 577 26.04 5.35 -7.15
C LEU A 577 25.74 5.29 -8.65
N VAL A 578 24.93 4.33 -9.07
CA VAL A 578 24.53 4.12 -10.47
C VAL A 578 23.01 4.33 -10.62
N LYS A 579 22.61 5.09 -11.63
CA LYS A 579 21.20 5.26 -11.99
C LYS A 579 20.79 4.30 -13.09
N SER A 580 19.65 3.65 -12.95
CA SER A 580 19.11 2.72 -13.95
C SER A 580 17.59 2.81 -14.03
N SER A 581 17.02 2.76 -15.23
CA SER A 581 15.57 2.63 -15.43
C SER A 581 15.03 1.24 -15.09
N PHE A 582 15.93 0.28 -14.84
CA PHE A 582 15.55 -1.08 -14.48
C PHE A 582 15.11 -1.15 -13.02
N LEU A 583 13.91 -1.72 -12.81
CA LEU A 583 13.43 -2.18 -11.52
C LEU A 583 13.09 -3.67 -11.64
N ASN A 584 13.61 -4.48 -10.72
CA ASN A 584 13.25 -5.89 -10.67
C ASN A 584 11.87 -6.05 -10.02
N SER A 585 10.80 -5.89 -10.80
CA SER A 585 9.41 -6.03 -10.33
C SER A 585 9.09 -7.40 -9.70
N ARG A 586 9.92 -8.43 -9.91
CA ARG A 586 9.76 -9.74 -9.26
C ARG A 586 10.04 -9.69 -7.75
N LEU A 587 10.75 -8.65 -7.28
CA LEU A 587 10.99 -8.42 -5.85
C LEU A 587 9.87 -7.62 -5.18
N PHE A 588 8.87 -7.14 -5.93
CA PHE A 588 7.79 -6.30 -5.42
C PHE A 588 6.43 -6.97 -5.61
N ASN A 589 5.91 -7.55 -4.54
CA ASN A 589 4.54 -8.01 -4.44
C ASN A 589 3.68 -6.92 -3.79
N VAL A 590 3.42 -5.84 -4.54
CA VAL A 590 2.79 -4.62 -4.01
C VAL A 590 1.58 -4.21 -4.85
N ALA A 591 0.42 -4.06 -4.22
CA ALA A 591 -0.79 -3.63 -4.90
C ALA A 591 -1.84 -2.99 -3.98
N PHE A 592 -2.70 -2.16 -4.57
CA PHE A 592 -3.94 -1.76 -3.92
C PHE A 592 -4.98 -2.89 -3.97
N THR A 593 -5.64 -3.18 -2.85
CA THR A 593 -6.78 -4.10 -2.76
C THR A 593 -8.12 -3.37 -2.89
N ARG A 594 -8.16 -2.09 -2.51
CA ARG A 594 -9.37 -1.25 -2.58
C ARG A 594 -9.03 0.21 -2.87
N ILE A 595 -9.72 0.78 -3.86
CA ILE A 595 -9.63 2.20 -4.23
C ILE A 595 -10.89 2.93 -3.74
N PHE A 596 -10.73 3.78 -2.72
CA PHE A 596 -11.74 4.64 -2.09
C PHE A 596 -11.10 5.90 -1.46
N GLN A 597 -11.86 6.73 -0.73
CA GLN A 597 -11.42 8.06 -0.26
C GLN A 597 -10.99 8.96 -1.42
N CYS A 598 -11.86 9.05 -2.40
CA CYS A 598 -11.66 9.85 -3.60
C CYS A 598 -13.03 10.28 -4.11
N GLU A 599 -13.09 11.44 -4.77
CA GLU A 599 -14.25 11.76 -5.59
C GLU A 599 -14.33 10.78 -6.77
N ILE A 600 -15.53 10.60 -7.31
CA ILE A 600 -15.86 9.58 -8.31
C ILE A 600 -14.85 9.60 -9.47
N ARG A 601 -14.53 10.80 -9.98
CA ARG A 601 -13.54 11.02 -11.05
C ARG A 601 -12.16 10.47 -10.67
N TYR A 602 -11.61 10.88 -9.53
CA TYR A 602 -10.25 10.46 -9.13
C TYR A 602 -10.19 8.99 -8.73
N CYS A 603 -11.29 8.41 -8.25
CA CYS A 603 -11.38 6.96 -8.06
C CYS A 603 -11.31 6.22 -9.41
N ARG A 604 -11.99 6.73 -10.45
CA ARG A 604 -11.89 6.18 -11.82
C ARG A 604 -10.45 6.28 -12.32
N ASP A 605 -9.83 7.43 -12.19
CA ASP A 605 -8.47 7.68 -12.68
C ASP A 605 -7.43 6.81 -11.94
N GLN A 606 -7.56 6.62 -10.62
CA GLN A 606 -6.72 5.68 -9.85
C GLN A 606 -6.93 4.22 -10.27
N ARG A 607 -8.17 3.78 -10.54
CA ARG A 607 -8.45 2.41 -11.06
C ARG A 607 -7.88 2.19 -12.45
N ALA A 608 -7.81 3.24 -13.27
CA ALA A 608 -7.20 3.17 -14.59
C ALA A 608 -5.67 3.09 -14.51
N LEU A 609 -5.04 3.75 -13.52
CA LEU A 609 -3.58 3.75 -13.35
C LEU A 609 -3.04 2.49 -12.65
N PHE A 610 -3.63 2.08 -11.52
CA PHE A 610 -3.05 1.06 -10.66
C PHE A 610 -3.55 -0.35 -10.98
N ARG A 611 -2.62 -1.32 -10.93
CA ARG A 611 -2.97 -2.75 -10.97
C ARG A 611 -3.41 -3.17 -9.58
N THR A 612 -4.69 -3.50 -9.43
CA THR A 612 -5.28 -3.91 -8.16
C THR A 612 -5.24 -5.42 -8.00
N LYS A 613 -5.19 -5.88 -6.74
CA LYS A 613 -5.40 -7.30 -6.37
C LYS A 613 -6.80 -7.50 -5.80
N SER A 614 -7.27 -8.75 -5.84
CA SER A 614 -8.41 -9.21 -5.06
C SER A 614 -8.14 -9.03 -3.55
N TRP A 615 -9.17 -9.23 -2.72
CA TRP A 615 -8.98 -9.19 -1.27
C TRP A 615 -7.91 -10.22 -0.89
N ALA A 616 -6.83 -9.76 -0.25
CA ALA A 616 -5.75 -10.62 0.22
C ALA A 616 -6.07 -11.08 1.64
N ASP A 617 -5.71 -12.33 1.95
CA ASP A 617 -5.75 -12.81 3.32
C ASP A 617 -4.95 -11.87 4.23
N ARG A 618 -5.48 -11.59 5.42
CA ARG A 618 -4.88 -10.64 6.38
C ARG A 618 -3.47 -11.05 6.83
N ASP A 619 -3.13 -12.34 6.68
CA ASP A 619 -1.87 -12.94 7.08
C ASP A 619 -0.96 -13.25 5.86
N GLU A 620 -1.38 -12.92 4.62
CA GLU A 620 -0.59 -13.15 3.39
C GLU A 620 0.79 -12.46 3.44
N ALA A 621 0.92 -11.36 4.18
CA ALA A 621 2.21 -10.69 4.38
C ALA A 621 3.26 -11.61 5.04
N LEU A 622 2.82 -12.55 5.87
CA LEU A 622 3.69 -13.49 6.59
C LEU A 622 4.37 -14.50 5.65
N HIS A 623 3.97 -14.57 4.38
CA HIS A 623 4.59 -15.44 3.38
C HIS A 623 5.82 -14.80 2.69
N SER A 624 6.14 -13.55 3.00
CA SER A 624 7.25 -12.80 2.39
C SER A 624 8.33 -12.47 3.40
N ARG A 625 9.59 -12.49 2.99
CA ARG A 625 10.73 -12.15 3.85
C ARG A 625 10.76 -10.68 4.25
N LEU A 626 10.42 -9.78 3.32
CA LEU A 626 10.33 -8.36 3.58
C LEU A 626 8.86 -7.94 3.55
N VAL A 627 8.42 -7.17 4.55
CA VAL A 627 7.03 -6.71 4.66
C VAL A 627 7.00 -5.20 4.89
N PHE A 628 6.21 -4.47 4.11
CA PHE A 628 6.17 -3.00 4.21
C PHE A 628 5.05 -2.54 5.16
N ASP A 629 5.36 -1.55 6.00
CA ASP A 629 4.43 -0.79 6.81
C ASP A 629 4.47 0.68 6.39
N ILE A 630 3.30 1.26 6.21
CA ILE A 630 3.13 2.64 5.73
C ILE A 630 1.87 3.24 6.33
N ASP A 631 1.96 4.51 6.71
CA ASP A 631 0.87 5.28 7.29
C ASP A 631 -0.44 5.16 6.49
N GLY A 632 -1.55 5.15 7.20
CA GLY A 632 -2.89 5.29 6.65
C GLY A 632 -3.37 6.71 6.82
N ASN A 633 -4.66 6.87 7.15
CA ASN A 633 -5.15 8.15 7.67
C ASN A 633 -4.42 8.53 8.97
N GLY A 634 -4.10 7.52 9.78
CA GLY A 634 -3.25 7.60 10.95
C GLY A 634 -2.22 6.47 10.93
N ILE A 635 -1.95 5.91 12.11
CA ILE A 635 -1.03 4.78 12.28
C ILE A 635 -1.52 3.52 11.57
N SER A 636 -0.63 2.55 11.38
CA SER A 636 -0.95 1.25 10.77
C SER A 636 -1.12 0.19 11.86
N GLY A 637 -2.36 -0.22 12.13
CA GLY A 637 -2.66 -1.30 13.10
C GLY A 637 -1.99 -2.64 12.75
N ARG A 638 -1.60 -2.84 11.48
CA ARG A 638 -0.89 -4.05 11.03
C ARG A 638 0.54 -4.16 11.56
N TYR A 639 1.14 -3.07 12.02
CA TYR A 639 2.58 -3.02 12.32
C TYR A 639 3.00 -4.08 13.35
N TYR A 640 2.20 -4.33 14.39
CA TYR A 640 2.53 -5.29 15.45
C TYR A 640 2.61 -6.71 14.94
N LYS A 641 1.66 -7.11 14.09
CA LYS A 641 1.71 -8.41 13.40
C LYS A 641 3.00 -8.59 12.61
N LEU A 642 3.41 -7.54 11.90
CA LEU A 642 4.61 -7.59 11.08
C LEU A 642 5.86 -7.71 11.95
N LEU A 643 5.94 -6.93 13.03
CA LEU A 643 7.06 -6.94 13.97
C LEU A 643 7.17 -8.27 14.74
N ALA A 644 6.05 -8.87 15.13
CA ALA A 644 5.99 -10.17 15.80
C ALA A 644 6.29 -11.36 14.87
N SER A 645 6.23 -11.16 13.55
CA SER A 645 6.40 -12.23 12.57
C SER A 645 7.85 -12.63 12.35
N ARG A 646 8.06 -13.72 11.62
CA ARG A 646 9.38 -14.11 11.10
C ARG A 646 9.79 -13.34 9.84
N SER A 647 9.19 -12.19 9.56
CA SER A 647 9.49 -11.33 8.39
C SER A 647 10.16 -10.04 8.85
N ALA A 648 11.02 -9.45 8.01
CA ALA A 648 11.71 -8.19 8.29
C ALA A 648 10.81 -7.00 7.91
N PRO A 649 10.33 -6.19 8.88
CA PRO A 649 9.47 -5.05 8.57
C PRO A 649 10.27 -3.88 8.01
N LEU A 650 9.80 -3.30 6.91
CA LEU A 650 10.24 -1.99 6.40
C LEU A 650 9.18 -0.96 6.79
N LYS A 651 9.52 0.10 7.53
CA LYS A 651 8.53 1.10 8.02
C LYS A 651 8.82 2.48 7.45
N GLN A 652 7.81 3.09 6.81
CA GLN A 652 7.77 4.52 6.48
C GLN A 652 6.63 5.18 7.26
N THR A 653 6.96 6.17 8.08
CA THR A 653 5.98 6.91 8.91
C THR A 653 6.38 8.38 9.09
N LEU A 654 5.39 9.27 9.24
CA LEU A 654 5.54 10.62 9.82
C LEU A 654 4.99 10.70 11.25
N LEU A 655 4.26 9.68 11.68
CA LEU A 655 3.60 9.63 12.97
C LEU A 655 4.54 9.04 14.00
N ARG A 656 4.66 9.75 15.13
CA ARG A 656 5.22 9.20 16.36
C ARG A 656 4.18 8.35 17.05
N GLU A 657 4.60 7.23 17.61
CA GLU A 657 3.77 6.26 18.34
C GLU A 657 4.35 5.98 19.73
N TRP A 658 3.54 5.44 20.64
CA TRP A 658 3.95 5.16 22.04
C TRP A 658 5.20 4.28 22.20
N HIS A 659 5.48 3.45 21.19
CA HIS A 659 6.52 2.44 21.21
C HIS A 659 7.85 2.92 20.62
N ASP A 660 7.91 4.15 20.11
CA ASP A 660 9.11 4.68 19.45
C ASP A 660 10.31 4.83 20.40
N ASP A 661 10.09 5.02 21.70
CA ASP A 661 11.16 5.02 22.72
C ASP A 661 11.70 3.62 23.03
N ARG A 662 11.04 2.58 22.50
CA ARG A 662 11.36 1.16 22.71
C ARG A 662 11.90 0.51 21.45
N LEU A 663 11.72 1.10 20.27
CA LEU A 663 12.20 0.52 19.01
C LEU A 663 13.45 1.23 18.52
N MET A 664 14.47 0.44 18.21
CA MET A 664 15.64 0.92 17.50
C MET A 664 15.54 0.57 16.00
N PRO A 665 15.52 1.59 15.10
CA PRO A 665 15.66 1.35 13.67
C PRO A 665 16.97 0.59 13.37
N TRP A 666 16.97 -0.22 12.31
CA TRP A 666 18.07 -1.13 11.92
C TRP A 666 18.38 -2.29 12.87
N VAL A 667 17.79 -2.31 14.07
CA VAL A 667 17.83 -3.47 14.99
C VAL A 667 16.54 -4.28 14.89
N HIS A 668 15.39 -3.63 15.10
CA HIS A 668 14.09 -4.31 15.16
C HIS A 668 13.30 -4.21 13.86
N TYR A 669 13.58 -3.18 13.05
CA TYR A 669 12.93 -2.96 11.76
C TYR A 669 13.83 -2.13 10.85
N ILE A 670 13.50 -2.10 9.56
CA ILE A 670 14.23 -1.37 8.53
C ILE A 670 13.50 -0.03 8.26
N PRO A 671 14.06 1.14 8.62
CA PRO A 671 13.39 2.42 8.37
C PRO A 671 13.49 2.83 6.90
N VAL A 672 12.43 3.46 6.37
CA VAL A 672 12.36 3.95 4.98
C VAL A 672 11.98 5.43 4.98
N SER A 673 12.75 6.23 4.25
CA SER A 673 12.55 7.67 4.11
C SER A 673 11.24 8.00 3.41
N GLN A 674 10.71 9.21 3.64
CA GLN A 674 9.51 9.69 2.94
C GLN A 674 9.72 9.80 1.43
N SER A 675 10.97 9.93 0.97
CA SER A 675 11.31 10.00 -0.47
C SER A 675 11.19 8.64 -1.18
N MET A 676 11.47 7.54 -0.47
CA MET A 676 11.63 6.18 -1.01
C MET A 676 12.72 6.06 -2.10
N GLY A 677 13.63 7.02 -2.19
CA GLY A 677 14.69 7.04 -3.21
C GLY A 677 15.67 5.88 -3.07
N GLU A 678 15.87 5.42 -1.84
CA GLU A 678 16.73 4.30 -1.44
C GLU A 678 16.04 2.93 -1.56
N LEU A 679 14.71 2.90 -1.63
CA LEU A 679 13.93 1.66 -1.54
C LEU A 679 14.31 0.61 -2.62
N PRO A 680 14.54 0.97 -3.90
CA PRO A 680 15.02 0.01 -4.90
C PRO A 680 16.35 -0.66 -4.51
N GLU A 681 17.31 0.11 -3.99
CA GLU A 681 18.59 -0.43 -3.52
C GLU A 681 18.39 -1.30 -2.28
N MET A 682 17.61 -0.86 -1.29
CA MET A 682 17.33 -1.64 -0.09
C MET A 682 16.72 -3.00 -0.40
N VAL A 683 15.69 -3.04 -1.25
CA VAL A 683 15.05 -4.31 -1.63
C VAL A 683 16.02 -5.19 -2.41
N MET A 684 16.87 -4.61 -3.26
CA MET A 684 17.89 -5.36 -3.99
C MET A 684 18.95 -5.96 -3.04
N TYR A 685 19.44 -5.17 -2.09
CA TYR A 685 20.42 -5.60 -1.09
C TYR A 685 19.84 -6.67 -0.16
N PHE A 686 18.70 -6.43 0.50
CA PHE A 686 18.12 -7.37 1.46
C PHE A 686 17.61 -8.69 0.85
N THR A 687 17.41 -8.74 -0.47
CA THR A 687 17.10 -9.98 -1.19
C THR A 687 18.32 -10.65 -1.83
N SER A 688 19.50 -10.05 -1.74
CA SER A 688 20.79 -10.68 -2.08
C SER A 688 21.20 -11.72 -1.04
N GLU A 689 22.21 -12.54 -1.33
CA GLU A 689 22.68 -13.57 -0.38
C GLU A 689 23.20 -12.98 0.93
N ALA A 690 24.01 -11.91 0.85
CA ALA A 690 24.54 -11.22 2.02
C ALA A 690 23.43 -10.50 2.80
N GLY A 691 22.60 -9.72 2.11
CA GLY A 691 21.54 -8.95 2.76
C GLY A 691 20.41 -9.81 3.34
N GLN A 692 20.16 -11.02 2.82
CA GLN A 692 19.20 -11.95 3.44
C GLN A 692 19.59 -12.33 4.87
N LYS A 693 20.88 -12.45 5.17
CA LYS A 693 21.35 -12.73 6.54
C LYS A 693 21.02 -11.56 7.47
N ARG A 694 21.22 -10.32 6.99
CA ARG A 694 20.86 -9.09 7.73
C ARG A 694 19.37 -8.93 7.92
N ALA A 695 18.58 -9.17 6.87
CA ALA A 695 17.12 -9.10 6.96
C ALA A 695 16.58 -10.14 7.96
N ARG A 696 17.11 -11.36 7.94
CA ARG A 696 16.75 -12.41 8.91
C ARG A 696 17.08 -11.99 10.34
N GLU A 697 18.29 -11.48 10.54
CA GLU A 697 18.78 -11.02 11.84
C GLU A 697 17.94 -9.87 12.41
N ILE A 698 17.48 -8.93 11.58
CA ILE A 698 16.55 -7.87 11.99
C ILE A 698 15.16 -8.44 12.32
N ALA A 699 14.66 -9.40 11.53
CA ALA A 699 13.37 -10.03 11.77
C ALA A 699 13.36 -10.80 13.11
N GLU A 700 14.42 -11.57 13.38
CA GLU A 700 14.58 -12.33 14.63
C GLU A 700 14.70 -11.37 15.83
N GLN A 701 15.54 -10.33 15.75
CA GLN A 701 15.64 -9.33 16.82
C GLN A 701 14.33 -8.56 17.06
N GLY A 702 13.63 -8.16 15.99
CA GLY A 702 12.34 -7.49 16.10
C GLY A 702 11.28 -8.36 16.78
N ARG A 703 11.21 -9.64 16.40
CA ARG A 703 10.31 -10.62 17.02
C ARG A 703 10.65 -10.89 18.48
N ASP A 704 11.93 -11.12 18.78
CA ASP A 704 12.38 -11.41 20.13
C ASP A 704 12.09 -10.21 21.04
N TRP A 705 12.42 -9.00 20.58
CA TRP A 705 12.12 -7.76 21.30
C TRP A 705 10.61 -7.53 21.49
N PHE A 706 9.79 -7.84 20.49
CA PHE A 706 8.34 -7.77 20.60
C PHE A 706 7.83 -8.65 21.77
N SER A 707 8.39 -9.84 21.95
CA SER A 707 7.97 -10.75 23.02
C SER A 707 8.28 -10.24 24.44
N ILE A 708 9.15 -9.23 24.59
CA ILE A 708 9.60 -8.72 25.89
C ILE A 708 9.25 -7.25 26.16
N ALA A 709 9.02 -6.43 25.13
CA ALA A 709 8.79 -4.98 25.27
C ALA A 709 7.43 -4.50 24.71
N PHE A 710 6.62 -5.41 24.17
CA PHE A 710 5.32 -5.11 23.53
C PHE A 710 4.16 -5.92 24.13
N ARG A 711 4.38 -6.52 25.30
CA ARG A 711 3.36 -7.31 25.98
C ARG A 711 2.26 -6.39 26.53
N LYS A 712 1.15 -7.00 26.96
CA LYS A 712 0.10 -6.29 27.69
C LYS A 712 0.68 -5.54 28.89
N GLU A 713 1.65 -6.14 29.57
CA GLU A 713 2.38 -5.57 30.70
C GLU A 713 3.10 -4.28 30.31
N ASP A 714 3.78 -4.25 29.17
CA ASP A 714 4.56 -3.08 28.73
C ASP A 714 3.65 -1.92 28.31
N MET A 715 2.50 -2.23 27.69
CA MET A 715 1.42 -1.26 27.47
C MET A 715 0.87 -0.73 28.81
N THR A 716 0.71 -1.61 29.81
CA THR A 716 0.22 -1.25 31.15
C THR A 716 1.18 -0.32 31.85
N ILE A 717 2.48 -0.62 31.83
CA ILE A 717 3.54 0.20 32.40
C ILE A 717 3.58 1.59 31.76
N TYR A 718 3.43 1.65 30.43
CA TYR A 718 3.36 2.92 29.71
C TYR A 718 2.11 3.71 30.09
N MET A 719 0.94 3.09 30.06
CA MET A 719 -0.31 3.76 30.41
C MET A 719 -0.37 4.19 31.87
N TYR A 720 0.17 3.40 32.79
CA TYR A 720 0.35 3.79 34.19
C TYR A 720 1.18 5.08 34.25
N ARG A 721 2.30 5.17 33.53
CA ARG A 721 3.09 6.40 33.50
C ARG A 721 2.33 7.58 32.90
N VAL A 722 1.61 7.40 31.79
CA VAL A 722 0.77 8.44 31.19
C VAL A 722 -0.27 8.96 32.19
N LEU A 723 -0.97 8.08 32.90
CA LEU A 723 -2.00 8.48 33.85
C LEU A 723 -1.44 9.17 35.10
N LEU A 724 -0.26 8.77 35.60
CA LEU A 724 0.43 9.50 36.66
C LEU A 724 0.78 10.94 36.24
N GLU A 725 1.30 11.09 35.03
CA GLU A 725 1.66 12.41 34.49
C GLU A 725 0.42 13.28 34.25
N LEU A 726 -0.68 12.69 33.75
CA LEU A 726 -1.95 13.39 33.58
C LEU A 726 -2.59 13.78 34.91
N ALA A 727 -2.50 12.92 35.94
CA ALA A 727 -3.01 13.23 37.28
C ALA A 727 -2.22 14.40 37.88
N ARG A 728 -0.89 14.37 37.73
CA ARG A 728 0.00 15.45 38.14
C ARG A 728 -0.33 16.75 37.41
N LEU A 729 -0.59 16.72 36.10
CA LEU A 729 -0.98 17.91 35.35
C LEU A 729 -2.30 18.51 35.84
N GLN A 730 -3.23 17.70 36.34
CA GLN A 730 -4.56 18.12 36.81
C GLN A 730 -4.62 18.48 38.31
N ASP A 731 -3.53 18.32 39.07
CA ASP A 731 -3.51 18.62 40.52
C ASP A 731 -3.89 20.09 40.78
N PRO A 732 -4.97 20.38 41.52
CA PRO A 732 -5.43 21.75 41.77
C PRO A 732 -4.42 22.59 42.55
N ASN A 733 -3.48 21.98 43.27
CA ASN A 733 -2.40 22.68 43.98
C ASN A 733 -1.19 22.97 43.09
N ARG A 734 -1.17 22.46 41.85
CA ARG A 734 -0.06 22.69 40.92
C ARG A 734 -0.18 24.06 40.27
N SER A 735 0.77 24.93 40.59
CA SER A 735 0.97 26.21 39.89
C SER A 735 1.54 26.02 38.49
N ALA A 736 1.34 27.02 37.62
CA ALA A 736 2.08 27.12 36.36
C ALA A 736 3.58 27.26 36.65
N SER A 737 4.43 26.57 35.89
CA SER A 737 5.87 26.77 35.94
C SER A 737 6.22 28.12 35.33
N GLU A 738 7.05 28.92 36.01
CA GLU A 738 7.67 30.10 35.41
C GLU A 738 8.61 29.62 34.29
N SER A 739 8.34 30.06 33.06
CA SER A 739 9.04 29.66 31.84
C SER A 739 10.45 30.19 31.74
#